data_AF-A0A932K5R4-F1
#
_entry.id   AF-A0A932K5R4-F1
#
_cell.length_a   1.000
_cell.length_b   1.000
_cell.length_c   1.000
_cell.angle_alpha   90.00
_cell.angle_beta   90.00
_cell.angle_gamma   90.00
#
_symmetry.space_group_name_H-M   'P 1'
#
loop_
_entity.id
_entity.type
_entity.pdbx_description
1 polymer ?
#
loop_
_entity_poly.entity_id
_entity_poly.type
_entity_poly.pdbx_seq_one_letter_code
_entity_poly.pdbx_strand_id
1 'polypeptide(L)'
;MLFFPLFVTLPPDNTYPVSCQESNYQNEQSTGNFGNLSFRLIFSKPDSKIKIKETYKDYSIGQDPDINSKIRSIKELKKGENLELEYFINSFTEKAFSQNIASFPISDIKKILDPKTNEVPKILIPKDTKEDEAVTNKLAQVEYLPNVSKDEDGIKRITSHVSPNAIIWLPKPYLIAGSFHTETYPHDTSFTLWGILELIKTSSIKDKTKFIDIVKDQLENFIFQINTLGFPLNGNRGYFITRSQTNIIPSNVLEFYKATNDKKWLEEKGVLLAESIFNYWTNKIAEIKTKGEVGYRWIAHGNGPCSEVLDSHGAHNFYYFKVLKVLAEYLFIHDLEKPDFAKGFNYTRVIEAMPEDKIEASKLKKAKEYTDNNDKNSEFFYYENEPIIKLMGSYYRLTSFYYLNDRASRVSGYDTNHLYGPFNSFTYDFIPVDHNLILYKSANDLSEMFHITENKDKAKEYAKKANELKKMILKVLWSENQKMFFEYDSKTKTNRTGYPFASAGYAFWAHFFDINKKSEKDMLIEMVKYMEKNLEGPLGFYASGIETGLHWDKPYTWPIQQGYIIGGLRAYAKELQDKQDFEHSRYLANVADRISLKYLLANYSDWLKNQGKEIGEKVIQGKENLLTGYATGSNYTWNLIAVMYLYNNLSEEAKRFLYLSLREDKIPTKKL
;
A
#
# COMPACT_ATOMS: atom_id res chain seq x y z
N MET A 1 -39.80 35.35 3.38
CA MET A 1 -41.14 35.74 2.90
C MET A 1 -41.02 35.86 1.38
N LEU A 2 -41.66 35.12 0.47
CA LEU A 2 -42.79 34.17 0.43
C LEU A 2 -42.44 33.18 -0.71
N PHE A 3 -42.25 31.88 -0.49
CA PHE A 3 -43.23 30.78 -0.58
C PHE A 3 -44.29 30.86 -1.69
N PHE A 4 -44.21 29.96 -2.66
CA PHE A 4 -45.34 29.31 -3.35
C PHE A 4 -44.94 27.87 -3.75
N PRO A 5 -45.66 26.83 -3.32
CA PRO A 5 -45.42 25.43 -3.70
C PRO A 5 -46.34 25.01 -4.85
N LEU A 6 -45.84 24.22 -5.80
CA LEU A 6 -46.67 23.48 -6.76
C LEU A 6 -46.86 22.04 -6.27
N PHE A 7 -48.11 21.71 -5.95
CA PHE A 7 -48.59 20.34 -5.78
C PHE A 7 -48.84 19.72 -7.16
N VAL A 8 -48.42 18.46 -7.34
CA VAL A 8 -49.00 17.56 -8.36
C VAL A 8 -49.37 16.25 -7.68
N THR A 9 -50.64 15.92 -7.82
CA THR A 9 -51.39 14.78 -7.28
C THR A 9 -51.08 13.47 -8.02
N LEU A 10 -50.94 12.37 -7.27
CA LEU A 10 -50.96 10.99 -7.78
C LEU A 10 -52.38 10.40 -7.62
N PRO A 11 -52.88 9.59 -8.59
CA PRO A 11 -54.11 8.82 -8.39
C PRO A 11 -53.84 7.42 -7.76
N PRO A 12 -54.83 6.82 -7.07
CA PRO A 12 -54.65 5.64 -6.23
C PRO A 12 -55.08 4.32 -6.89
N ASP A 13 -54.60 3.23 -6.28
CA ASP A 13 -55.13 1.86 -6.24
C ASP A 13 -55.27 1.02 -7.52
N ASN A 14 -54.51 -0.09 -7.55
CA ASN A 14 -55.04 -1.39 -7.99
C ASN A 14 -54.30 -2.53 -7.29
N THR A 15 -55.09 -3.35 -6.59
CA THR A 15 -54.66 -4.45 -5.73
C THR A 15 -55.02 -5.83 -6.29
N TYR A 16 -54.09 -6.79 -6.11
CA TYR A 16 -54.20 -8.27 -6.08
C TYR A 16 -54.43 -9.06 -7.40
N PRO A 17 -54.10 -10.39 -7.48
CA PRO A 17 -53.59 -11.32 -6.45
C PRO A 17 -52.33 -12.14 -6.82
N VAL A 18 -51.71 -12.72 -5.79
CA VAL A 18 -50.68 -13.76 -5.86
C VAL A 18 -51.36 -15.13 -5.90
N SER A 19 -50.99 -15.99 -6.86
CA SER A 19 -51.30 -17.42 -6.83
C SER A 19 -50.02 -18.25 -6.87
N CYS A 20 -49.76 -18.98 -5.78
CA CYS A 20 -48.82 -20.09 -5.74
C CYS A 20 -49.38 -21.26 -6.56
N GLN A 21 -48.55 -21.84 -7.44
CA GLN A 21 -48.70 -23.21 -7.88
C GLN A 21 -47.37 -23.94 -7.72
N GLU A 22 -47.39 -24.95 -6.85
CA GLU A 22 -46.42 -26.02 -6.81
C GLU A 22 -46.60 -26.92 -8.04
N SER A 23 -45.51 -27.32 -8.69
CA SER A 23 -45.48 -28.51 -9.52
C SER A 23 -44.14 -29.22 -9.40
N ASN A 24 -44.19 -30.41 -8.80
CA ASN A 24 -43.15 -31.43 -8.80
C ASN A 24 -42.75 -31.84 -10.22
N TYR A 25 -41.45 -32.04 -10.48
CA TYR A 25 -40.99 -33.08 -11.42
C TYR A 25 -39.58 -33.58 -11.05
N GLN A 26 -39.41 -34.89 -11.22
CA GLN A 26 -38.33 -35.74 -10.75
C GLN A 26 -37.04 -35.70 -11.60
N ASN A 27 -35.99 -36.23 -10.98
CA ASN A 27 -34.68 -36.64 -11.51
C ASN A 27 -34.63 -37.08 -12.98
N GLU A 28 -33.63 -36.60 -13.70
CA GLU A 28 -32.88 -37.40 -14.69
C GLU A 28 -31.40 -36.97 -14.70
N GLN A 29 -30.50 -37.96 -14.63
CA GLN A 29 -29.07 -37.81 -14.85
C GLN A 29 -28.79 -37.73 -16.36
N SER A 30 -27.94 -36.79 -16.81
CA SER A 30 -26.72 -37.07 -17.60
C SER A 30 -26.22 -35.90 -18.48
N THR A 31 -24.89 -35.83 -18.54
CA THR A 31 -23.99 -35.22 -19.56
C THR A 31 -23.95 -33.70 -19.75
N GLY A 32 -22.72 -33.22 -19.94
CA GLY A 32 -22.36 -31.82 -19.81
C GLY A 32 -22.73 -30.93 -21.00
N ASN A 33 -22.75 -29.63 -20.73
CA ASN A 33 -22.11 -28.63 -21.56
C ASN A 33 -22.02 -27.31 -20.78
N PHE A 34 -20.86 -26.68 -20.84
CA PHE A 34 -20.60 -25.33 -20.37
C PHE A 34 -21.46 -24.33 -21.17
N GLY A 35 -22.11 -23.38 -20.48
CA GLY A 35 -22.77 -22.26 -21.15
C GLY A 35 -23.51 -21.32 -20.20
N ASN A 36 -23.17 -20.03 -20.32
CA ASN A 36 -24.00 -18.85 -20.06
C ASN A 36 -24.28 -18.45 -18.59
N LEU A 37 -23.46 -17.54 -18.08
CA LEU A 37 -23.85 -16.59 -17.04
C LEU A 37 -23.96 -15.19 -17.67
N SER A 38 -25.20 -14.82 -18.00
CA SER A 38 -25.57 -13.46 -18.38
C SER A 38 -25.63 -12.57 -17.13
N PHE A 39 -24.81 -11.52 -17.10
CA PHE A 39 -24.82 -10.53 -16.03
C PHE A 39 -26.04 -9.59 -16.22
N ARG A 40 -27.13 -9.88 -15.51
CA ARG A 40 -28.11 -8.84 -15.16
C ARG A 40 -27.63 -8.14 -13.89
N LEU A 41 -27.50 -6.82 -13.96
CA LEU A 41 -27.31 -5.92 -12.83
C LEU A 41 -28.41 -6.19 -11.79
N ILE A 42 -28.06 -6.80 -10.67
CA ILE A 42 -28.95 -6.91 -9.50
C ILE A 42 -28.58 -5.77 -8.55
N PHE A 43 -29.42 -4.74 -8.53
CA PHE A 43 -29.53 -3.85 -7.38
C PHE A 43 -30.10 -4.67 -6.22
N SER A 44 -29.28 -5.05 -5.24
CA SER A 44 -29.79 -5.62 -3.99
C SER A 44 -30.20 -4.49 -3.05
N LYS A 45 -31.48 -4.44 -2.71
CA LYS A 45 -31.99 -3.67 -1.57
C LYS A 45 -31.34 -4.18 -0.26
N PRO A 46 -31.12 -3.29 0.73
CA PRO A 46 -30.53 -3.66 2.00
C PRO A 46 -31.60 -4.33 2.87
N ASP A 47 -31.74 -5.65 2.74
CA ASP A 47 -32.22 -6.55 3.79
C ASP A 47 -32.41 -7.96 3.20
N SER A 48 -31.35 -8.76 3.22
CA SER A 48 -31.52 -10.21 3.23
C SER A 48 -30.33 -10.86 3.92
N LYS A 49 -30.62 -11.61 4.99
CA LYS A 49 -29.68 -12.50 5.66
C LYS A 49 -29.24 -13.58 4.67
N ILE A 50 -28.13 -13.35 3.98
CA ILE A 50 -27.48 -14.38 3.17
C ILE A 50 -26.79 -15.36 4.15
N LYS A 51 -27.40 -16.53 4.36
CA LYS A 51 -26.70 -17.68 4.94
C LYS A 51 -25.76 -18.24 3.87
N ILE A 52 -24.49 -17.85 3.95
CA ILE A 52 -23.42 -18.51 3.18
C ILE A 52 -23.26 -19.93 3.76
N LYS A 53 -23.61 -20.95 2.98
CA LYS A 53 -23.17 -22.32 3.25
C LYS A 53 -21.67 -22.38 2.94
N GLU A 54 -20.86 -22.54 3.97
CA GLU A 54 -19.44 -22.90 3.82
C GLU A 54 -19.35 -24.31 3.20
N THR A 55 -18.94 -24.38 1.95
CA THR A 55 -18.45 -25.63 1.35
C THR A 55 -16.93 -25.51 1.19
N TYR A 56 -16.21 -25.97 2.21
CA TYR A 56 -14.82 -26.38 2.08
C TYR A 56 -14.80 -27.61 1.18
N LYS A 57 -14.25 -27.51 -0.03
CA LYS A 57 -13.83 -28.69 -0.77
C LYS A 57 -12.49 -29.13 -0.19
N ASP A 58 -12.46 -30.31 0.41
CA ASP A 58 -11.25 -31.03 0.78
C ASP A 58 -10.33 -31.12 -0.46
N TYR A 59 -9.18 -30.45 -0.43
CA TYR A 59 -8.16 -30.57 -1.47
C TYR A 59 -7.21 -31.72 -1.09
N SER A 60 -7.29 -32.82 -1.83
CA SER A 60 -6.31 -33.90 -1.76
C SER A 60 -4.97 -33.44 -2.36
N ILE A 61 -3.90 -33.53 -1.58
CA ILE A 61 -2.51 -33.27 -1.97
C ILE A 61 -2.16 -34.10 -3.20
N GLY A 62 -1.65 -33.45 -4.24
CA GLY A 62 -1.13 -34.11 -5.46
C GLY A 62 0.05 -35.03 -5.13
N GLN A 63 0.03 -36.23 -5.70
CA GLN A 63 1.02 -37.28 -5.49
C GLN A 63 2.30 -37.00 -6.31
N ASP A 64 3.23 -36.21 -5.79
CA ASP A 64 4.60 -36.12 -6.30
C ASP A 64 5.55 -36.97 -5.40
N PRO A 65 6.17 -38.04 -5.93
CA PRO A 65 7.09 -38.89 -5.18
C PRO A 65 8.35 -38.17 -4.67
N ASP A 66 8.79 -37.10 -5.32
CA ASP A 66 10.08 -36.45 -5.03
C ASP A 66 9.99 -35.48 -3.84
N ILE A 67 8.81 -34.89 -3.64
CA ILE A 67 8.47 -34.11 -2.44
C ILE A 67 8.33 -35.05 -1.23
N ASN A 68 7.69 -36.21 -1.40
CA ASN A 68 7.57 -37.20 -0.33
C ASN A 68 8.92 -37.81 0.10
N SER A 69 9.86 -37.94 -0.84
CA SER A 69 11.24 -38.34 -0.58
C SER A 69 11.97 -37.31 0.29
N LYS A 70 11.87 -36.02 -0.05
CA LYS A 70 12.42 -34.93 0.77
C LYS A 70 11.75 -34.82 2.13
N ILE A 71 10.43 -34.95 2.20
CA ILE A 71 9.67 -34.99 3.46
C ILE A 71 10.07 -36.19 4.32
N ARG A 72 10.36 -37.36 3.74
CA ARG A 72 10.91 -38.51 4.49
C ARG A 72 12.30 -38.24 5.02
N SER A 73 13.19 -37.65 4.21
CA SER A 73 14.55 -37.30 4.66
C SER A 73 14.54 -36.26 5.79
N ILE A 74 13.53 -35.39 5.84
CA ILE A 74 13.30 -34.42 6.91
C ILE A 74 12.69 -35.10 8.16
N LYS A 75 11.81 -36.09 7.99
CA LYS A 75 11.21 -36.85 9.11
C LYS A 75 12.19 -37.80 9.81
N GLU A 76 13.27 -38.21 9.15
CA GLU A 76 14.32 -39.04 9.76
C GLU A 76 15.33 -38.24 10.61
N LEU A 77 15.30 -36.90 10.54
CA LEU A 77 16.10 -36.02 11.38
C LEU A 77 15.34 -35.63 12.66
N LYS A 78 15.56 -36.43 13.71
CA LYS A 78 15.32 -36.21 15.17
C LYS A 78 13.91 -35.79 15.65
N LYS A 79 13.38 -36.61 16.58
CA LYS A 79 12.33 -36.21 17.54
C LYS A 79 12.76 -34.94 18.31
N GLY A 80 12.15 -33.79 18.02
CA GLY A 80 12.27 -32.59 18.85
C GLY A 80 12.27 -31.25 18.12
N GLU A 81 12.57 -31.22 16.82
CA GLU A 81 12.72 -29.98 16.04
C GLU A 81 11.76 -29.98 14.84
N ASN A 82 11.05 -28.88 14.59
CA ASN A 82 10.16 -28.75 13.44
C ASN A 82 10.91 -28.11 12.27
N LEU A 83 11.62 -28.96 11.53
CA LEU A 83 12.39 -28.56 10.36
C LEU A 83 11.55 -27.82 9.32
N GLU A 84 10.22 -27.99 9.22
CA GLU A 84 9.38 -27.34 8.21
C GLU A 84 9.02 -25.88 8.55
N LEU A 85 8.59 -25.59 9.78
CA LEU A 85 8.34 -24.21 10.23
C LEU A 85 9.65 -23.43 10.35
N GLU A 86 10.70 -24.08 10.84
CA GLU A 86 12.03 -23.48 10.89
C GLU A 86 12.56 -23.23 9.47
N TYR A 87 12.35 -24.15 8.53
CA TYR A 87 12.69 -23.95 7.12
C TYR A 87 11.84 -22.85 6.46
N PHE A 88 10.54 -22.77 6.74
CA PHE A 88 9.68 -21.67 6.27
C PHE A 88 10.26 -20.32 6.68
N ILE A 89 10.48 -20.11 7.98
CA ILE A 89 11.03 -18.86 8.53
C ILE A 89 12.47 -18.60 8.06
N ASN A 90 13.34 -19.62 8.09
CA ASN A 90 14.74 -19.49 7.67
C ASN A 90 14.88 -19.21 6.17
N SER A 91 13.98 -19.77 5.33
CA SER A 91 14.01 -19.56 3.88
C SER A 91 13.81 -18.09 3.50
N PHE A 92 13.17 -17.29 4.35
CA PHE A 92 12.95 -15.87 4.09
C PHE A 92 14.16 -15.00 4.40
N THR A 93 14.97 -15.36 5.40
CA THR A 93 16.18 -14.58 5.72
C THR A 93 17.17 -14.62 4.56
N GLU A 94 17.37 -15.78 3.93
CA GLU A 94 18.27 -15.85 2.77
C GLU A 94 17.64 -15.23 1.53
N LYS A 95 16.35 -15.50 1.24
CA LYS A 95 15.67 -14.96 0.04
C LYS A 95 15.51 -13.44 0.07
N ALA A 96 15.11 -12.87 1.20
CA ALA A 96 14.84 -11.43 1.32
C ALA A 96 16.05 -10.56 0.98
N PHE A 97 17.28 -11.07 1.11
CA PHE A 97 18.49 -10.28 0.95
C PHE A 97 19.42 -10.81 -0.16
N SER A 98 19.39 -12.10 -0.49
CA SER A 98 20.21 -12.62 -1.60
C SER A 98 19.63 -12.28 -2.98
N GLN A 99 18.31 -12.16 -3.09
CA GLN A 99 17.61 -11.93 -4.36
C GLN A 99 17.17 -10.48 -4.55
N ASN A 100 17.02 -9.72 -3.45
CA ASN A 100 16.46 -8.36 -3.47
C ASN A 100 17.49 -7.28 -3.13
N ILE A 101 18.77 -7.52 -3.39
CA ILE A 101 19.82 -6.50 -3.34
C ILE A 101 20.38 -6.28 -4.75
N ALA A 102 20.38 -5.03 -5.19
CA ALA A 102 21.01 -4.58 -6.43
C ALA A 102 22.19 -3.66 -6.12
N SER A 103 23.19 -3.60 -6.99
CA SER A 103 24.34 -2.71 -6.85
C SER A 103 24.90 -2.33 -8.22
N PHE A 104 25.54 -1.16 -8.30
CA PHE A 104 26.34 -0.76 -9.44
C PHE A 104 27.82 -1.18 -9.27
N PRO A 105 28.56 -1.50 -10.35
CA PRO A 105 28.08 -1.60 -11.72
C PRO A 105 27.12 -2.79 -11.89
N ILE A 106 26.02 -2.59 -12.61
CA ILE A 106 25.10 -3.69 -12.86
C ILE A 106 25.75 -4.61 -13.90
N SER A 107 26.25 -5.75 -13.43
CA SER A 107 27.00 -6.73 -14.23
C SER A 107 26.17 -7.45 -15.28
N ASP A 108 24.84 -7.36 -15.20
CA ASP A 108 23.88 -7.96 -16.12
C ASP A 108 22.83 -6.92 -16.54
N ILE A 109 22.88 -6.50 -17.81
CA ILE A 109 21.96 -5.52 -18.38
C ILE A 109 20.48 -5.95 -18.27
N LYS A 110 20.20 -7.24 -18.11
CA LYS A 110 18.84 -7.73 -17.86
C LYS A 110 18.27 -7.24 -16.52
N LYS A 111 19.13 -6.89 -15.55
CA LYS A 111 18.73 -6.35 -14.24
C LYS A 111 18.35 -4.87 -14.27
N ILE A 112 18.66 -4.14 -15.35
CA ILE A 112 18.17 -2.77 -15.56
C ILE A 112 16.95 -2.68 -16.47
N LEU A 113 16.58 -3.80 -17.14
CA LEU A 113 15.34 -3.86 -17.90
C LEU A 113 14.19 -3.48 -16.98
N ASP A 114 13.34 -2.60 -17.48
CA ASP A 114 12.06 -2.33 -16.84
C ASP A 114 11.03 -3.23 -17.50
N PRO A 115 10.59 -4.32 -16.85
CA PRO A 115 9.57 -5.20 -17.40
C PRO A 115 8.21 -4.49 -17.54
N LYS A 116 8.07 -3.27 -17.01
CA LYS A 116 6.88 -2.45 -17.18
C LYS A 116 6.85 -1.85 -18.59
N THR A 117 7.99 -1.59 -19.24
CA THR A 117 8.05 -0.88 -20.53
C THR A 117 8.82 -1.66 -21.60
N ASN A 118 8.59 -1.33 -22.87
CA ASN A 118 9.33 -1.91 -24.02
C ASN A 118 10.56 -1.09 -24.42
N GLU A 119 10.90 -0.05 -23.64
CA GLU A 119 12.00 0.83 -23.98
C GLU A 119 13.36 0.18 -23.68
N VAL A 120 14.37 0.54 -24.47
CA VAL A 120 15.76 0.14 -24.22
C VAL A 120 16.21 0.73 -22.88
N PRO A 121 16.80 -0.08 -21.98
CA PRO A 121 17.17 0.41 -20.66
C PRO A 121 18.31 1.42 -20.77
N LYS A 122 18.15 2.54 -20.05
CA LYS A 122 19.15 3.60 -19.92
C LYS A 122 19.58 3.73 -18.47
N ILE A 123 20.79 4.22 -18.24
CA ILE A 123 21.27 4.55 -16.90
C ILE A 123 21.58 6.03 -16.83
N LEU A 124 21.16 6.67 -15.74
CA LEU A 124 21.40 8.06 -15.45
C LEU A 124 22.40 8.18 -14.29
N ILE A 125 23.59 8.75 -14.57
CA ILE A 125 24.70 8.88 -13.60
C ILE A 125 25.04 10.35 -13.28
N PRO A 126 25.48 10.68 -12.06
CA PRO A 126 26.09 11.99 -11.79
C PRO A 126 27.35 12.22 -12.64
N LYS A 127 27.56 13.46 -13.10
CA LYS A 127 28.72 13.83 -13.94
C LYS A 127 30.07 13.56 -13.28
N ASP A 128 30.14 13.70 -11.96
CA ASP A 128 31.38 13.56 -11.18
C ASP A 128 31.61 12.12 -10.68
N THR A 129 30.74 11.17 -11.05
CA THR A 129 30.89 9.77 -10.67
C THR A 129 32.10 9.18 -11.39
N LYS A 130 33.15 8.88 -10.63
CA LYS A 130 34.32 8.11 -11.09
C LYS A 130 33.96 6.63 -11.18
N GLU A 131 33.09 6.25 -12.10
CA GLU A 131 32.88 4.85 -12.42
C GLU A 131 33.92 4.36 -13.43
N ASP A 132 34.21 3.07 -13.37
CA ASP A 132 35.14 2.39 -14.26
C ASP A 132 34.61 2.47 -15.71
N GLU A 133 35.39 3.09 -16.61
CA GLU A 133 35.05 3.23 -18.04
C GLU A 133 34.72 1.88 -18.69
N ALA A 134 35.21 0.76 -18.15
CA ALA A 134 34.89 -0.58 -18.63
C ALA A 134 33.42 -0.99 -18.44
N VAL A 135 32.69 -0.38 -17.49
CA VAL A 135 31.28 -0.64 -17.20
C VAL A 135 30.36 0.20 -18.07
N THR A 136 30.62 1.51 -18.13
CA THR A 136 29.85 2.46 -18.93
C THR A 136 29.89 2.12 -20.42
N ASN A 137 31.01 1.55 -20.91
CA ASN A 137 31.15 1.11 -22.29
C ASN A 137 30.34 -0.15 -22.69
N LYS A 138 29.84 -0.95 -21.73
CA LYS A 138 28.98 -2.12 -22.01
C LYS A 138 27.48 -1.80 -21.99
N LEU A 139 27.11 -0.59 -21.56
CA LEU A 139 25.73 -0.16 -21.39
C LEU A 139 25.31 0.66 -22.60
N ALA A 140 24.21 0.27 -23.25
CA ALA A 140 23.85 0.80 -24.55
C ALA A 140 23.58 2.32 -24.58
N GLN A 141 23.18 2.94 -23.45
CA GLN A 141 22.91 4.39 -23.35
C GLN A 141 23.15 4.92 -21.92
N VAL A 142 24.24 5.66 -21.71
CA VAL A 142 24.53 6.42 -20.48
C VAL A 142 24.07 7.86 -20.65
N GLU A 143 23.22 8.33 -19.75
CA GLU A 143 22.83 9.74 -19.63
C GLU A 143 23.43 10.32 -18.33
N TYR A 144 23.65 11.63 -18.32
CA TYR A 144 24.16 12.32 -17.14
C TYR A 144 23.07 13.13 -16.47
N LEU A 145 23.01 13.06 -15.14
CA LEU A 145 22.17 13.95 -14.36
C LEU A 145 22.51 15.41 -14.71
N PRO A 146 21.50 16.23 -15.06
CA PRO A 146 21.73 17.64 -15.29
C PRO A 146 22.20 18.31 -13.99
N ASN A 147 23.10 19.28 -14.09
CA ASN A 147 23.53 20.06 -12.92
C ASN A 147 22.44 21.10 -12.64
N VAL A 148 21.54 20.84 -11.68
CA VAL A 148 20.35 21.67 -11.44
C VAL A 148 20.30 22.16 -10.00
N SER A 149 19.97 23.44 -9.82
CA SER A 149 19.69 24.03 -8.50
C SER A 149 18.47 23.36 -7.84
N LYS A 150 18.50 23.22 -6.51
CA LYS A 150 17.49 22.55 -5.66
C LYS A 150 16.15 23.31 -5.49
N ASP A 151 15.67 24.04 -6.50
CA ASP A 151 14.41 24.81 -6.45
C ASP A 151 13.22 24.09 -7.12
N GLU A 152 11.99 24.57 -6.92
CA GLU A 152 10.75 23.99 -7.50
C GLU A 152 10.76 23.92 -9.04
N ASP A 153 11.46 24.85 -9.70
CA ASP A 153 11.66 24.80 -11.14
C ASP A 153 12.77 23.80 -11.54
N GLY A 154 13.60 23.37 -10.58
CA GLY A 154 14.62 22.35 -10.70
C GLY A 154 14.03 20.98 -11.05
N ILE A 155 12.95 20.55 -10.38
CA ILE A 155 12.28 19.28 -10.70
C ILE A 155 11.78 19.28 -12.15
N LYS A 156 11.14 20.38 -12.59
CA LYS A 156 10.71 20.53 -14.00
C LYS A 156 11.90 20.45 -14.96
N ARG A 157 12.99 21.14 -14.66
CA ARG A 157 14.23 21.09 -15.46
C ARG A 157 14.83 19.69 -15.48
N ILE A 158 14.84 18.94 -14.38
CA ILE A 158 15.35 17.56 -14.37
C ILE A 158 14.43 16.69 -15.25
N THR A 159 13.11 16.76 -15.07
CA THR A 159 12.16 15.94 -15.84
C THR A 159 12.23 16.17 -17.35
N SER A 160 12.61 17.35 -17.82
CA SER A 160 12.72 17.64 -19.26
C SER A 160 14.03 17.15 -19.90
N HIS A 161 15.01 16.70 -19.10
CA HIS A 161 16.34 16.29 -19.56
C HIS A 161 16.68 14.84 -19.22
N VAL A 162 15.74 14.08 -18.65
CA VAL A 162 15.93 12.70 -18.23
C VAL A 162 14.96 11.81 -18.97
N SER A 163 15.48 10.72 -19.55
CA SER A 163 14.62 9.69 -20.11
C SER A 163 13.73 9.06 -19.03
N PRO A 164 12.40 8.97 -19.23
CA PRO A 164 11.48 8.43 -18.23
C PRO A 164 11.91 7.05 -17.71
N ASN A 165 12.28 6.11 -18.58
CA ASN A 165 12.66 4.76 -18.15
C ASN A 165 14.11 4.63 -17.61
N ALA A 166 14.91 5.70 -17.57
CA ALA A 166 16.29 5.58 -17.12
C ALA A 166 16.37 5.17 -15.64
N ILE A 167 17.13 4.12 -15.32
CA ILE A 167 17.44 3.78 -13.92
C ILE A 167 18.51 4.73 -13.40
N ILE A 168 18.29 5.27 -12.21
CA ILE A 168 19.15 6.26 -11.58
C ILE A 168 20.17 5.51 -10.72
N TRP A 169 21.43 5.84 -10.98
CA TRP A 169 22.56 5.27 -10.27
C TRP A 169 22.53 5.59 -8.77
N LEU A 170 22.93 4.62 -7.95
CA LEU A 170 23.07 4.75 -6.50
C LEU A 170 24.48 4.30 -6.06
N PRO A 171 25.12 5.03 -5.13
CA PRO A 171 26.51 4.77 -4.73
C PRO A 171 26.72 3.50 -3.90
N LYS A 172 25.66 2.95 -3.31
CA LYS A 172 25.69 1.76 -2.47
C LYS A 172 24.74 0.69 -2.99
N PRO A 173 24.95 -0.59 -2.64
CA PRO A 173 23.92 -1.60 -2.80
C PRO A 173 22.58 -1.14 -2.20
N TYR A 174 21.48 -1.48 -2.84
CA TYR A 174 20.14 -1.04 -2.43
C TYR A 174 19.14 -2.18 -2.45
N LEU A 175 18.14 -2.06 -1.59
CA LEU A 175 17.00 -2.99 -1.54
C LEU A 175 16.03 -2.68 -2.68
N ILE A 176 15.63 -3.70 -3.42
CA ILE A 176 14.49 -3.65 -4.35
C ILE A 176 13.23 -4.18 -3.67
N ALA A 177 12.07 -3.76 -4.17
CA ALA A 177 10.78 -4.24 -3.64
C ALA A 177 10.65 -5.77 -3.78
N GLY A 178 11.06 -6.32 -4.92
CA GLY A 178 10.97 -7.75 -5.26
C GLY A 178 10.19 -7.99 -6.56
N SER A 179 10.17 -9.25 -7.00
CA SER A 179 9.53 -9.68 -8.26
C SER A 179 10.05 -8.88 -9.47
N PHE A 180 9.16 -8.23 -10.24
CA PHE A 180 9.49 -7.47 -11.44
C PHE A 180 10.00 -6.05 -11.16
N HIS A 181 10.05 -5.62 -9.90
CA HIS A 181 10.58 -4.31 -9.52
C HIS A 181 12.10 -4.36 -9.42
N THR A 182 12.77 -3.51 -10.19
CA THR A 182 14.23 -3.37 -10.21
C THR A 182 14.71 -2.11 -9.49
N GLU A 183 13.76 -1.34 -8.95
CA GLU A 183 13.99 -0.07 -8.25
C GLU A 183 13.86 -0.23 -6.73
N THR A 184 14.50 0.67 -5.99
CA THR A 184 14.19 0.91 -4.57
C THR A 184 12.89 1.71 -4.45
N TYR A 185 12.09 1.46 -3.41
CA TYR A 185 10.86 2.21 -3.10
C TYR A 185 10.89 2.68 -1.64
N PRO A 186 10.87 3.99 -1.32
CA PRO A 186 11.10 4.47 0.05
C PRO A 186 10.11 3.95 1.10
N HIS A 187 8.84 3.78 0.76
CA HIS A 187 7.83 3.28 1.70
C HIS A 187 8.19 1.86 2.17
N ASP A 188 8.31 1.01 1.18
CA ASP A 188 8.63 -0.42 1.21
C ASP A 188 9.99 -0.67 1.88
N THR A 189 10.97 0.12 1.48
CA THR A 189 12.34 0.06 1.99
C THR A 189 12.40 0.52 3.43
N SER A 190 11.81 1.66 3.79
CA SER A 190 11.85 2.18 5.17
C SER A 190 11.15 1.24 6.17
N PHE A 191 10.08 0.57 5.75
CA PHE A 191 9.46 -0.52 6.53
C PHE A 191 10.41 -1.73 6.66
N THR A 192 11.07 -2.13 5.57
CA THR A 192 12.02 -3.24 5.60
C THR A 192 13.21 -2.95 6.52
N LEU A 193 13.77 -1.73 6.46
CA LEU A 193 14.82 -1.29 7.38
C LEU A 193 14.35 -1.32 8.84
N TRP A 194 13.11 -0.88 9.12
CA TRP A 194 12.53 -0.98 10.46
C TRP A 194 12.47 -2.45 10.93
N GLY A 195 11.95 -3.36 10.11
CA GLY A 195 11.85 -4.77 10.46
C GLY A 195 13.23 -5.42 10.71
N ILE A 196 14.26 -5.06 9.92
CA ILE A 196 15.64 -5.50 10.15
C ILE A 196 16.16 -5.01 11.50
N LEU A 197 15.98 -3.71 11.80
CA LEU A 197 16.43 -3.09 13.04
C LEU A 197 15.71 -3.69 14.26
N GLU A 198 14.42 -4.01 14.15
CA GLU A 198 13.69 -4.72 15.19
C GLU A 198 14.22 -6.14 15.42
N LEU A 199 14.51 -6.90 14.37
CA LEU A 199 15.05 -8.26 14.48
C LEU A 199 16.48 -8.30 15.05
N ILE A 200 17.28 -7.25 14.80
CA ILE A 200 18.61 -7.10 15.41
C ILE A 200 18.51 -7.03 16.94
N LYS A 201 17.46 -6.37 17.47
CA LYS A 201 17.20 -6.23 18.91
C LYS A 201 16.82 -7.56 19.57
N THR A 202 16.07 -8.42 18.88
CA THR A 202 15.55 -9.69 19.44
C THR A 202 16.54 -10.85 19.37
N SER A 203 17.76 -10.64 18.85
CA SER A 203 18.81 -11.67 18.66
C SER A 203 18.43 -12.81 17.70
N SER A 204 17.42 -12.60 16.86
CA SER A 204 16.92 -13.58 15.89
C SER A 204 17.79 -13.72 14.63
N ILE A 205 18.76 -12.82 14.46
CA ILE A 205 19.64 -12.75 13.30
C ILE A 205 21.07 -13.15 13.71
N LYS A 206 21.63 -14.16 13.02
CA LYS A 206 22.99 -14.67 13.27
C LYS A 206 24.09 -13.69 12.86
N ASP A 207 23.96 -13.03 11.72
CA ASP A 207 24.95 -12.08 11.18
C ASP A 207 24.45 -10.63 11.28
N LYS A 208 24.47 -10.06 12.48
CA LYS A 208 23.97 -8.69 12.71
C LYS A 208 24.74 -7.64 11.89
N THR A 209 26.04 -7.84 11.67
CA THR A 209 26.91 -6.89 10.97
C THR A 209 26.45 -6.69 9.53
N LYS A 210 26.19 -7.77 8.79
CA LYS A 210 25.70 -7.68 7.40
C LYS A 210 24.39 -6.89 7.30
N PHE A 211 23.48 -7.08 8.25
CA PHE A 211 22.20 -6.37 8.26
C PHE A 211 22.35 -4.89 8.61
N ILE A 212 23.25 -4.57 9.54
CA ILE A 212 23.60 -3.19 9.86
C ILE A 212 24.20 -2.50 8.63
N ASP A 213 25.07 -3.17 7.87
CA ASP A 213 25.66 -2.63 6.65
C ASP A 213 24.60 -2.36 5.58
N ILE A 214 23.65 -3.28 5.37
CA ILE A 214 22.51 -3.07 4.45
C ILE A 214 21.69 -1.84 4.84
N VAL A 215 21.39 -1.68 6.13
CA VAL A 215 20.64 -0.51 6.62
C VAL A 215 21.45 0.77 6.37
N LYS A 216 22.75 0.77 6.71
CA LYS A 216 23.63 1.92 6.52
C LYS A 216 23.73 2.32 5.05
N ASP A 217 23.96 1.35 4.16
CA ASP A 217 24.06 1.55 2.72
C ASP A 217 22.78 2.19 2.15
N GLN A 218 21.61 1.72 2.58
CA GLN A 218 20.34 2.28 2.13
C GLN A 218 20.10 3.71 2.67
N LEU A 219 20.47 3.99 3.92
CA LEU A 219 20.41 5.36 4.46
C LEU A 219 21.37 6.30 3.71
N GLU A 220 22.57 5.83 3.35
CA GLU A 220 23.51 6.60 2.53
C GLU A 220 23.02 6.81 1.08
N ASN A 221 22.29 5.85 0.51
CA ASN A 221 21.60 6.05 -0.77
C ASN A 221 20.51 7.13 -0.69
N PHE A 222 19.77 7.22 0.42
CA PHE A 222 18.81 8.32 0.60
C PHE A 222 19.50 9.68 0.75
N ILE A 223 20.63 9.74 1.46
CA ILE A 223 21.44 10.97 1.55
C ILE A 223 21.90 11.40 0.16
N PHE A 224 22.38 10.45 -0.66
CA PHE A 224 22.77 10.72 -2.03
C PHE A 224 21.61 11.27 -2.86
N GLN A 225 20.42 10.66 -2.79
CA GLN A 225 19.24 11.15 -3.51
C GLN A 225 18.83 12.55 -3.06
N ILE A 226 18.82 12.85 -1.77
CA ILE A 226 18.51 14.20 -1.27
C ILE A 226 19.55 15.22 -1.74
N ASN A 227 20.83 14.88 -1.72
CA ASN A 227 21.89 15.77 -2.16
C ASN A 227 21.80 16.08 -3.66
N THR A 228 21.38 15.10 -4.45
CA THR A 228 21.39 15.16 -5.91
C THR A 228 20.06 15.64 -6.50
N LEU A 229 18.94 15.24 -5.90
CA LEU A 229 17.58 15.41 -6.42
C LEU A 229 16.64 16.19 -5.48
N GLY A 230 17.07 16.43 -4.23
CA GLY A 230 16.31 17.18 -3.22
C GLY A 230 15.43 16.32 -2.30
N PHE A 231 15.08 15.10 -2.72
CA PHE A 231 14.26 14.17 -1.93
C PHE A 231 14.46 12.71 -2.42
N PRO A 232 14.14 11.68 -1.61
CA PRO A 232 14.10 10.30 -2.08
C PRO A 232 12.97 10.11 -3.08
N LEU A 233 13.28 9.57 -4.26
CA LEU A 233 12.28 9.32 -5.29
C LEU A 233 11.38 8.14 -4.92
N ASN A 234 10.15 8.13 -5.44
CA ASN A 234 9.23 6.99 -5.30
C ASN A 234 9.87 5.68 -5.75
N GLY A 235 10.67 5.72 -6.82
CA GLY A 235 11.76 4.80 -7.01
C GLY A 235 12.88 5.40 -7.84
N ASN A 236 14.04 4.74 -7.92
CA ASN A 236 15.22 5.29 -8.61
C ASN A 236 15.12 5.15 -10.15
N ARG A 237 14.05 5.67 -10.76
CA ARG A 237 13.87 5.78 -12.23
C ARG A 237 13.43 7.18 -12.64
N GLY A 238 13.71 7.55 -13.90
CA GLY A 238 13.43 8.87 -14.46
C GLY A 238 11.97 9.33 -14.30
N TYR A 239 11.01 8.43 -14.52
CA TYR A 239 9.58 8.71 -14.42
C TYR A 239 9.12 8.97 -12.97
N PHE A 240 9.94 8.65 -11.97
CA PHE A 240 9.69 8.94 -10.55
C PHE A 240 10.27 10.26 -10.05
N ILE A 241 11.04 10.99 -10.87
CA ILE A 241 11.65 12.29 -10.50
C ILE A 241 10.62 13.33 -10.03
N THR A 242 9.35 13.15 -10.37
CA THR A 242 8.25 14.04 -9.98
C THR A 242 7.67 13.76 -8.59
N ARG A 243 8.07 12.69 -7.91
CA ARG A 243 7.39 12.25 -6.68
C ARG A 243 8.27 11.45 -5.74
N SER A 244 7.99 11.57 -4.45
CA SER A 244 8.51 10.70 -3.40
C SER A 244 7.49 9.60 -3.06
N GLN A 245 7.66 8.97 -1.90
CA GLN A 245 6.69 8.05 -1.30
C GLN A 245 6.70 8.21 0.23
N THR A 246 5.55 8.02 0.89
CA THR A 246 5.45 7.96 2.36
C THR A 246 6.58 7.10 2.93
N ASN A 247 7.29 7.56 3.97
CA ASN A 247 8.40 6.81 4.54
C ASN A 247 8.65 7.17 6.00
N ILE A 248 9.31 6.25 6.71
CA ILE A 248 9.69 6.42 8.12
C ILE A 248 11.21 6.60 8.29
N ILE A 249 11.88 7.17 7.29
CA ILE A 249 13.36 7.32 7.29
C ILE A 249 13.88 8.02 8.56
N PRO A 250 13.25 9.09 9.09
CA PRO A 250 13.67 9.67 10.37
C PRO A 250 13.69 8.64 11.52
N SER A 251 12.67 7.78 11.62
CA SER A 251 12.67 6.69 12.60
C SER A 251 13.77 5.67 12.32
N ASN A 252 14.01 5.30 11.06
CA ASN A 252 15.11 4.38 10.71
C ASN A 252 16.48 4.92 11.14
N VAL A 253 16.73 6.23 11.00
CA VAL A 253 17.98 6.87 11.45
C VAL A 253 18.17 6.72 12.95
N LEU A 254 17.13 7.00 13.74
CA LEU A 254 17.20 6.91 15.19
C LEU A 254 17.40 5.47 15.65
N GLU A 255 16.65 4.54 15.06
CA GLU A 255 16.76 3.12 15.38
C GLU A 255 18.10 2.51 14.93
N PHE A 256 18.67 2.99 13.82
CA PHE A 256 20.02 2.63 13.40
C PHE A 256 21.07 3.09 14.42
N TYR A 257 20.96 4.32 14.93
CA TYR A 257 21.81 4.79 16.03
C TYR A 257 21.64 3.92 17.28
N LYS A 258 20.41 3.61 17.70
CA LYS A 258 20.14 2.75 18.86
C LYS A 258 20.73 1.35 18.71
N ALA A 259 20.77 0.82 17.49
CA ALA A 259 21.33 -0.50 17.20
C ALA A 259 22.87 -0.53 17.13
N THR A 260 23.51 0.59 16.77
CA THR A 260 24.97 0.64 16.47
C THR A 260 25.78 1.46 17.46
N ASN A 261 25.13 2.38 18.18
CA ASN A 261 25.75 3.42 18.99
C ASN A 261 26.74 4.31 18.19
N ASP A 262 26.58 4.41 16.86
CA ASP A 262 27.44 5.21 15.97
C ASP A 262 27.04 6.71 16.04
N LYS A 263 27.38 7.37 17.15
CA LYS A 263 27.09 8.80 17.39
C LYS A 263 27.71 9.68 16.31
N LYS A 264 28.92 9.33 15.84
CA LYS A 264 29.63 10.08 14.80
C LYS A 264 28.84 10.09 13.49
N TRP A 265 28.36 8.93 13.02
CA TRP A 265 27.54 8.88 11.81
C TRP A 265 26.21 9.63 11.99
N LEU A 266 25.58 9.55 13.17
CA LEU A 266 24.37 10.31 13.46
C LEU A 266 24.60 11.83 13.33
N GLU A 267 25.69 12.36 13.90
CA GLU A 267 26.05 13.78 13.85
C GLU A 267 26.44 14.24 12.44
N GLU A 268 27.25 13.47 11.73
CA GLU A 268 27.78 13.87 10.41
C GLU A 268 26.74 13.71 9.29
N LYS A 269 25.80 12.77 9.42
CA LYS A 269 24.92 12.35 8.33
C LYS A 269 23.46 12.15 8.74
N GLY A 270 23.23 11.42 9.84
CA GLY A 270 21.90 10.95 10.22
C GLY A 270 20.89 12.08 10.51
N VAL A 271 21.28 13.06 11.33
CA VAL A 271 20.40 14.19 11.69
C VAL A 271 19.99 14.99 10.45
N LEU A 272 20.93 15.29 9.56
CA LEU A 272 20.66 16.03 8.32
C LEU A 272 19.74 15.25 7.39
N LEU A 273 19.91 13.93 7.28
CA LEU A 273 18.99 13.05 6.53
C LEU A 273 17.57 13.16 7.09
N ALA A 274 17.40 12.93 8.40
CA ALA A 274 16.09 12.94 9.04
C ALA A 274 15.40 14.32 8.95
N GLU A 275 16.14 15.40 9.19
CA GLU A 275 15.61 16.77 9.11
C GLU A 275 15.22 17.15 7.67
N SER A 276 16.00 16.73 6.67
CA SER A 276 15.69 16.99 5.26
C SER A 276 14.38 16.32 4.83
N ILE A 277 14.17 15.06 5.24
CA ILE A 277 12.92 14.34 4.98
C ILE A 277 11.73 15.04 5.65
N PHE A 278 11.87 15.38 6.94
CA PHE A 278 10.81 16.07 7.67
C PHE A 278 10.44 17.42 7.01
N ASN A 279 11.44 18.21 6.63
CA ASN A 279 11.24 19.50 6.00
C ASN A 279 10.61 19.39 4.60
N TYR A 280 10.95 18.35 3.83
CA TYR A 280 10.30 18.10 2.54
C TYR A 280 8.79 17.91 2.71
N TRP A 281 8.37 17.08 3.67
CA TRP A 281 6.95 16.78 3.90
C TRP A 281 6.19 17.87 4.66
N THR A 282 6.89 18.75 5.37
CA THR A 282 6.28 19.87 6.12
C THR A 282 6.45 21.23 5.45
N ASN A 283 6.76 21.24 4.16
CA ASN A 283 6.88 22.50 3.42
C ASN A 283 5.51 23.17 3.21
N LYS A 284 5.53 24.45 2.80
CA LYS A 284 4.32 25.27 2.65
C LYS A 284 3.31 24.74 1.62
N ILE A 285 3.73 23.98 0.62
CA ILE A 285 2.83 23.40 -0.39
C ILE A 285 1.98 22.28 0.24
N ALA A 286 2.56 21.51 1.15
CA ALA A 286 1.84 20.46 1.89
C ALA A 286 0.83 21.03 2.90
N GLU A 287 0.97 22.28 3.35
CA GLU A 287 0.09 22.82 4.38
C GLU A 287 -1.38 22.91 3.95
N ILE A 288 -2.26 22.38 4.80
CA ILE A 288 -3.70 22.61 4.78
C ILE A 288 -4.09 23.20 6.13
N LYS A 289 -4.54 24.47 6.12
CA LYS A 289 -5.01 25.17 7.31
C LYS A 289 -6.48 24.89 7.53
N THR A 290 -6.83 24.29 8.66
CA THR A 290 -8.22 23.99 9.02
C THR A 290 -8.40 23.99 10.53
N LYS A 291 -9.58 24.40 11.01
CA LYS A 291 -9.92 24.48 12.44
C LYS A 291 -8.86 25.22 13.30
N GLY A 292 -8.10 26.16 12.72
CA GLY A 292 -7.02 26.88 13.41
C GLY A 292 -5.73 26.07 13.64
N GLU A 293 -5.58 24.92 12.99
CA GLU A 293 -4.37 24.10 12.99
C GLU A 293 -3.85 23.91 11.55
N VAL A 294 -2.65 23.33 11.41
CA VAL A 294 -2.01 23.03 10.13
C VAL A 294 -1.77 21.53 10.01
N GLY A 295 -2.45 20.88 9.06
CA GLY A 295 -2.15 19.51 8.67
C GLY A 295 -1.43 19.45 7.34
N TYR A 296 -0.82 18.30 7.03
CA TYR A 296 0.01 18.13 5.84
C TYR A 296 -0.58 17.09 4.90
N ARG A 297 -0.52 17.34 3.59
CA ARG A 297 -0.88 16.39 2.52
C ARG A 297 0.37 15.87 1.82
N TRP A 298 0.23 14.78 1.08
CA TRP A 298 1.28 14.34 0.17
C TRP A 298 1.52 15.34 -0.96
N ILE A 299 2.79 15.54 -1.27
CA ILE A 299 3.25 16.39 -2.36
C ILE A 299 3.65 15.52 -3.55
N ALA A 300 3.09 15.86 -4.70
CA ALA A 300 3.53 15.36 -6.00
C ALA A 300 3.71 16.53 -6.98
N HIS A 301 4.63 16.36 -7.93
CA HIS A 301 4.90 17.28 -9.03
C HIS A 301 4.55 16.63 -10.38
N GLY A 302 4.79 17.33 -11.49
CA GLY A 302 4.56 16.81 -12.84
C GLY A 302 3.15 17.05 -13.39
N ASN A 303 2.98 16.82 -14.69
CA ASN A 303 1.76 17.06 -15.46
C ASN A 303 1.41 15.83 -16.31
N GLY A 304 0.13 15.66 -16.66
CA GLY A 304 -0.33 14.57 -17.52
C GLY A 304 -0.32 13.20 -16.81
N PRO A 305 -0.59 12.10 -17.52
CA PRO A 305 -0.57 10.75 -16.94
C PRO A 305 0.83 10.33 -16.46
N CYS A 306 0.89 9.39 -15.51
CA CYS A 306 2.13 8.75 -15.08
C CYS A 306 2.61 7.80 -16.20
N SER A 307 3.82 8.01 -16.71
CA SER A 307 4.33 7.27 -17.88
C SER A 307 4.44 5.77 -17.62
N GLU A 308 4.81 5.38 -16.40
CA GLU A 308 4.90 3.95 -16.05
C GLU A 308 3.55 3.23 -16.13
N VAL A 309 2.43 3.97 -16.09
CA VAL A 309 1.08 3.43 -16.24
C VAL A 309 0.66 3.38 -17.71
N LEU A 310 1.12 4.33 -18.53
CA LEU A 310 0.83 4.36 -19.97
C LEU A 310 1.59 3.28 -20.73
N ASP A 311 2.86 3.13 -20.40
CA ASP A 311 3.80 2.28 -21.14
C ASP A 311 3.88 0.85 -20.57
N SER A 312 3.02 0.56 -19.58
CA SER A 312 2.89 -0.72 -18.90
C SER A 312 2.59 -1.90 -19.85
N HIS A 313 2.54 -3.12 -19.34
CA HIS A 313 2.09 -4.29 -20.09
C HIS A 313 0.75 -4.82 -19.56
N GLY A 314 -0.07 -5.40 -20.44
CA GLY A 314 -1.33 -6.07 -20.06
C GLY A 314 -2.45 -5.11 -19.64
N ALA A 315 -3.23 -5.50 -18.62
CA ALA A 315 -4.40 -4.74 -18.18
C ALA A 315 -4.07 -3.35 -17.60
N HIS A 316 -2.81 -3.11 -17.23
CA HIS A 316 -2.29 -1.82 -16.77
C HIS A 316 -2.41 -0.70 -17.82
N ASN A 317 -2.26 -1.01 -19.11
CA ASN A 317 -2.42 -0.02 -20.21
C ASN A 317 -3.83 0.55 -20.30
N PHE A 318 -4.79 -0.14 -19.70
CA PHE A 318 -6.19 0.27 -19.68
C PHE A 318 -6.59 0.93 -18.35
N TYR A 319 -5.65 1.17 -17.43
CA TYR A 319 -5.97 1.78 -16.12
C TYR A 319 -6.74 3.10 -16.28
N TYR A 320 -6.14 4.09 -16.98
CA TYR A 320 -6.80 5.39 -17.15
C TYR A 320 -8.09 5.31 -17.96
N PHE A 321 -8.22 4.31 -18.85
CA PHE A 321 -9.48 4.05 -19.56
C PHE A 321 -10.58 3.55 -18.61
N LYS A 322 -10.26 2.60 -17.74
CA LYS A 322 -11.20 2.08 -16.73
C LYS A 322 -11.64 3.17 -15.75
N VAL A 323 -10.69 4.01 -15.32
CA VAL A 323 -11.00 5.14 -14.44
C VAL A 323 -11.90 6.15 -15.14
N LEU A 324 -11.56 6.56 -16.36
CA LEU A 324 -12.36 7.50 -17.14
C LEU A 324 -13.80 7.03 -17.30
N LYS A 325 -13.99 5.73 -17.60
CA LYS A 325 -15.32 5.13 -17.73
C LYS A 325 -16.16 5.33 -16.47
N VAL A 326 -15.64 4.91 -15.32
CA VAL A 326 -16.38 4.96 -14.05
C VAL A 326 -16.63 6.41 -13.60
N LEU A 327 -15.64 7.29 -13.71
CA LEU A 327 -15.80 8.69 -13.34
C LEU A 327 -16.81 9.42 -14.22
N ALA A 328 -16.86 9.08 -15.51
CA ALA A 328 -17.87 9.61 -16.43
C ALA A 328 -19.27 9.11 -16.07
N GLU A 329 -19.44 7.83 -15.71
CA GLU A 329 -20.72 7.32 -15.21
C GLU A 329 -21.17 8.09 -13.96
N TYR A 330 -20.27 8.30 -12.99
CA TYR A 330 -20.56 9.09 -11.78
C TYR A 330 -20.83 10.57 -12.04
N LEU A 331 -20.35 11.14 -13.15
CA LEU A 331 -20.68 12.52 -13.51
C LEU A 331 -22.18 12.68 -13.82
N PHE A 332 -22.81 11.68 -14.42
CA PHE A 332 -24.22 11.76 -14.86
C PHE A 332 -25.23 11.22 -13.86
N ILE A 333 -24.77 10.44 -12.87
CA ILE A 333 -25.63 9.86 -11.84
C ILE A 333 -25.83 10.86 -10.69
N HIS A 334 -27.09 11.03 -10.25
CA HIS A 334 -27.42 11.88 -9.11
C HIS A 334 -26.67 11.43 -7.86
N ASP A 335 -26.22 12.38 -7.03
CA ASP A 335 -25.34 12.05 -5.89
C ASP A 335 -25.95 11.07 -4.88
N LEU A 336 -27.28 11.11 -4.69
CA LEU A 336 -28.00 10.18 -3.81
C LEU A 336 -27.97 8.72 -4.31
N GLU A 337 -27.79 8.51 -5.61
CA GLU A 337 -27.77 7.20 -6.27
C GLU A 337 -26.36 6.58 -6.30
N LYS A 338 -25.32 7.37 -6.03
CA LYS A 338 -23.94 6.88 -5.99
C LYS A 338 -23.71 5.97 -4.76
N PRO A 339 -22.74 5.03 -4.82
CA PRO A 339 -22.24 4.38 -3.61
C PRO A 339 -21.71 5.41 -2.60
N ASP A 340 -21.79 5.12 -1.30
CA ASP A 340 -21.43 6.09 -0.24
C ASP A 340 -20.00 6.64 -0.38
N PHE A 341 -19.03 5.81 -0.80
CA PHE A 341 -17.66 6.26 -1.03
C PHE A 341 -17.52 7.27 -2.18
N ALA A 342 -18.51 7.37 -3.07
CA ALA A 342 -18.52 8.21 -4.26
C ALA A 342 -19.39 9.48 -4.10
N LYS A 343 -20.10 9.65 -2.97
CA LYS A 343 -20.96 10.81 -2.70
C LYS A 343 -20.15 12.05 -2.32
N GLY A 344 -20.70 13.23 -2.63
CA GLY A 344 -20.17 14.52 -2.19
C GLY A 344 -18.95 15.03 -2.97
N PHE A 345 -18.51 14.31 -4.01
CA PHE A 345 -17.38 14.72 -4.84
C PHE A 345 -17.81 15.51 -6.07
N ASN A 346 -17.08 16.58 -6.37
CA ASN A 346 -17.30 17.35 -7.58
C ASN A 346 -16.54 16.72 -8.77
N TYR A 347 -17.20 15.80 -9.47
CA TYR A 347 -16.60 15.07 -10.59
C TYR A 347 -16.16 15.96 -11.77
N THR A 348 -16.72 17.16 -11.93
CA THR A 348 -16.28 18.08 -13.00
C THR A 348 -14.83 18.57 -12.82
N ARG A 349 -14.22 18.35 -11.65
CA ARG A 349 -12.81 18.65 -11.40
C ARG A 349 -11.88 17.58 -11.95
N VAL A 350 -12.34 16.33 -12.09
CA VAL A 350 -11.50 15.18 -12.44
C VAL A 350 -11.76 14.65 -13.84
N ILE A 351 -12.93 14.99 -14.41
CA ILE A 351 -13.30 14.69 -15.78
C ILE A 351 -13.86 15.94 -16.47
N GLU A 352 -13.53 16.13 -17.74
CA GLU A 352 -14.06 17.21 -18.57
C GLU A 352 -14.34 16.75 -20.00
N ALA A 353 -15.24 17.46 -20.69
CA ALA A 353 -15.51 17.21 -22.09
C ALA A 353 -14.31 17.62 -22.96
N MET A 354 -14.04 16.85 -24.02
CA MET A 354 -13.07 17.24 -25.03
C MET A 354 -13.59 18.43 -25.86
N PRO A 355 -12.70 19.31 -26.34
CA PRO A 355 -13.06 20.34 -27.31
C PRO A 355 -13.70 19.76 -28.59
N GLU A 356 -14.69 20.45 -29.18
CA GLU A 356 -15.48 19.98 -30.33
C GLU A 356 -14.62 19.60 -31.55
N ASP A 357 -13.58 20.38 -31.84
CA ASP A 357 -12.60 20.14 -32.90
C ASP A 357 -11.82 18.83 -32.69
N LYS A 358 -11.54 18.49 -31.43
CA LYS A 358 -10.88 17.22 -31.07
C LYS A 358 -11.83 16.03 -31.07
N ILE A 359 -13.10 16.26 -30.74
CA ILE A 359 -14.16 15.24 -30.85
C ILE A 359 -14.30 14.80 -32.31
N GLU A 360 -14.37 15.76 -33.23
CA GLU A 360 -14.50 15.52 -34.68
C GLU A 360 -13.27 14.78 -35.25
N ALA A 361 -12.06 15.17 -34.85
CA ALA A 361 -10.83 14.44 -35.17
C ALA A 361 -10.83 13.00 -34.61
N SER A 362 -11.37 12.78 -33.41
CA SER A 362 -11.48 11.43 -32.82
C SER A 362 -12.50 10.55 -33.57
N LYS A 363 -13.61 11.14 -34.06
CA LYS A 363 -14.59 10.46 -34.92
C LYS A 363 -13.96 10.03 -36.25
N LEU A 364 -13.16 10.91 -36.86
CA LEU A 364 -12.37 10.63 -38.06
C LEU A 364 -11.32 9.54 -37.86
N LYS A 365 -10.62 9.54 -36.72
CA LYS A 365 -9.63 8.50 -36.37
C LYS A 365 -10.29 7.13 -36.18
N LYS A 366 -11.44 7.07 -35.50
CA LYS A 366 -12.22 5.82 -35.37
C LYS A 366 -12.80 5.32 -36.67
N ALA A 367 -13.25 6.22 -37.55
CA ALA A 367 -13.73 5.84 -38.87
C ALA A 367 -12.61 5.15 -39.69
N LYS A 368 -11.35 5.61 -39.54
CA LYS A 368 -10.16 4.97 -40.14
C LYS A 368 -9.77 3.64 -39.47
N GLU A 369 -9.75 3.58 -38.15
CA GLU A 369 -9.40 2.34 -37.42
C GLU A 369 -10.44 1.22 -37.63
N TYR A 370 -11.71 1.57 -37.88
CA TYR A 370 -12.77 0.60 -38.18
C TYR A 370 -12.74 0.11 -39.63
N THR A 371 -12.16 0.88 -40.57
CA THR A 371 -11.98 0.44 -41.96
C THR A 371 -10.74 -0.41 -42.18
N ASP A 372 -9.74 -0.32 -41.28
CA ASP A 372 -8.43 -0.93 -41.49
C ASP A 372 -8.23 -2.29 -40.77
N ASN A 373 -9.10 -2.67 -39.82
CA ASN A 373 -8.95 -3.89 -39.00
C ASN A 373 -10.09 -4.92 -39.19
N ASN A 374 -10.44 -5.23 -40.43
CA ASN A 374 -11.04 -6.54 -40.74
C ASN A 374 -9.93 -7.57 -40.90
N ASP A 375 -9.44 -8.11 -39.79
CA ASP A 375 -8.69 -9.36 -39.81
C ASP A 375 -9.35 -10.41 -38.90
N LYS A 376 -9.69 -11.53 -39.54
CA LYS A 376 -10.39 -12.66 -38.96
C LYS A 376 -9.36 -13.49 -38.21
N ASN A 377 -9.43 -13.44 -36.88
CA ASN A 377 -8.98 -14.46 -35.89
C ASN A 377 -8.28 -13.81 -34.69
N SER A 378 -9.05 -13.41 -33.68
CA SER A 378 -8.56 -13.44 -32.30
C SER A 378 -9.74 -13.62 -31.34
N GLU A 379 -9.85 -14.83 -30.82
CA GLU A 379 -10.73 -15.18 -29.70
C GLU A 379 -10.17 -14.57 -28.42
N PHE A 380 -10.71 -13.43 -27.98
CA PHE A 380 -10.73 -13.02 -26.57
C PHE A 380 -12.01 -12.21 -26.32
N PHE A 381 -13.10 -12.93 -26.05
CA PHE A 381 -14.37 -12.38 -25.58
C PHE A 381 -14.23 -11.91 -24.13
N TYR A 382 -14.38 -10.59 -23.87
CA TYR A 382 -15.15 -10.00 -22.76
C TYR A 382 -15.16 -8.46 -22.88
N TYR A 383 -15.71 -7.94 -23.97
CA TYR A 383 -16.06 -6.52 -24.10
C TYR A 383 -17.39 -6.35 -24.86
N GLU A 384 -18.49 -6.84 -24.32
CA GLU A 384 -19.84 -6.52 -24.86
C GLU A 384 -20.30 -5.08 -24.52
N ASN A 385 -19.39 -4.16 -24.18
CA ASN A 385 -19.69 -2.72 -24.00
C ASN A 385 -18.63 -1.79 -24.64
N GLU A 386 -17.83 -2.30 -25.58
CA GLU A 386 -16.84 -1.53 -26.35
C GLU A 386 -17.38 -0.25 -27.04
N PRO A 387 -18.62 -0.19 -27.61
CA PRO A 387 -19.08 0.98 -28.34
C PRO A 387 -19.26 2.22 -27.45
N ILE A 388 -19.95 2.10 -26.31
CA ILE A 388 -20.18 3.20 -25.37
C ILE A 388 -18.87 3.65 -24.72
N ILE A 389 -17.98 2.71 -24.38
CA ILE A 389 -16.70 2.99 -23.72
C ILE A 389 -15.77 3.73 -24.67
N LYS A 390 -15.64 3.26 -25.92
CA LYS A 390 -14.94 4.00 -26.97
C LYS A 390 -15.60 5.37 -27.13
N LEU A 391 -16.92 5.45 -27.26
CA LEU A 391 -17.65 6.71 -27.42
C LEU A 391 -17.30 7.70 -26.30
N MET A 392 -17.36 7.31 -25.03
CA MET A 392 -17.05 8.18 -23.89
C MET A 392 -15.60 8.68 -23.90
N GLY A 393 -14.62 7.85 -24.24
CA GLY A 393 -13.22 8.28 -24.42
C GLY A 393 -12.99 9.23 -25.61
N SER A 394 -13.95 9.34 -26.54
CA SER A 394 -13.96 10.35 -27.61
C SER A 394 -14.57 11.69 -27.16
N TYR A 395 -15.35 11.70 -26.09
CA TYR A 395 -16.06 12.89 -25.62
C TYR A 395 -15.51 13.45 -24.31
N TYR A 396 -14.82 12.64 -23.50
CA TYR A 396 -14.32 13.04 -22.19
C TYR A 396 -12.85 12.71 -22.02
N ARG A 397 -12.17 13.49 -21.18
CA ARG A 397 -10.79 13.25 -20.74
C ARG A 397 -10.63 13.50 -19.25
N LEU A 398 -9.61 12.87 -18.68
CA LEU A 398 -9.16 13.15 -17.32
C LEU A 398 -8.45 14.50 -17.27
N THR A 399 -8.71 15.29 -16.23
CA THR A 399 -8.14 16.64 -16.09
C THR A 399 -6.72 16.59 -15.52
N SER A 400 -6.00 17.72 -15.60
CA SER A 400 -4.73 17.90 -14.89
C SER A 400 -4.86 17.70 -13.38
N PHE A 401 -6.01 18.07 -12.81
CA PHE A 401 -6.30 17.85 -11.40
C PHE A 401 -6.38 16.35 -11.10
N TYR A 402 -7.09 15.53 -11.90
CA TYR A 402 -7.08 14.08 -11.70
C TYR A 402 -5.65 13.52 -11.68
N TYR A 403 -4.81 13.88 -12.65
CA TYR A 403 -3.45 13.36 -12.72
C TYR A 403 -2.54 13.77 -11.56
N LEU A 404 -2.73 14.97 -11.01
CA LEU A 404 -2.04 15.38 -9.78
C LEU A 404 -2.46 14.50 -8.59
N ASN A 405 -3.74 14.16 -8.50
CA ASN A 405 -4.28 13.33 -7.43
C ASN A 405 -3.88 11.85 -7.58
N ASP A 406 -3.85 11.31 -8.81
CA ASP A 406 -3.30 9.97 -9.11
C ASP A 406 -1.83 9.88 -8.67
N ARG A 407 -1.02 10.90 -8.98
CA ARG A 407 0.37 10.95 -8.47
C ARG A 407 0.45 11.03 -6.97
N ALA A 408 -0.37 11.86 -6.32
CA ALA A 408 -0.39 11.91 -4.86
C ALA A 408 -0.85 10.59 -4.22
N SER A 409 -1.76 9.85 -4.87
CA SER A 409 -2.12 8.48 -4.47
C SER A 409 -0.95 7.50 -4.61
N ARG A 410 -0.07 7.69 -5.60
CA ARG A 410 1.16 6.87 -5.74
C ARG A 410 2.20 7.26 -4.70
N VAL A 411 2.25 8.55 -4.33
CA VAL A 411 3.07 9.04 -3.23
C VAL A 411 2.62 8.45 -1.89
N SER A 412 1.33 8.28 -1.67
CA SER A 412 0.84 7.67 -0.42
C SER A 412 1.29 6.22 -0.26
N GLY A 413 1.52 5.51 -1.37
CA GLY A 413 1.72 4.07 -1.42
C GLY A 413 0.41 3.28 -1.48
N TYR A 414 -0.75 3.95 -1.56
CA TYR A 414 -2.08 3.31 -1.57
C TYR A 414 -2.78 3.41 -2.93
N ASP A 415 -2.05 3.36 -4.04
CA ASP A 415 -2.63 3.30 -5.39
C ASP A 415 -3.11 1.86 -5.73
N THR A 416 -4.40 1.59 -5.87
CA THR A 416 -5.53 2.50 -5.63
C THR A 416 -6.60 1.90 -4.72
N ASN A 417 -7.41 2.79 -4.16
CA ASN A 417 -8.64 2.54 -3.40
C ASN A 417 -9.68 3.66 -3.67
N HIS A 418 -10.71 3.78 -2.83
CA HIS A 418 -11.75 4.82 -2.91
C HIS A 418 -11.77 5.79 -1.70
N LEU A 419 -10.75 5.73 -0.84
CA LEU A 419 -10.67 6.50 0.40
C LEU A 419 -10.74 8.01 0.12
N TYR A 420 -9.98 8.46 -0.87
CA TYR A 420 -9.86 9.85 -1.31
C TYR A 420 -10.74 10.16 -2.52
N GLY A 421 -11.93 9.55 -2.57
CA GLY A 421 -12.84 9.54 -3.71
C GLY A 421 -12.52 8.41 -4.70
N PRO A 422 -13.39 8.14 -5.69
CA PRO A 422 -13.20 7.00 -6.59
C PRO A 422 -11.84 7.07 -7.29
N PHE A 423 -11.12 5.95 -7.26
CA PHE A 423 -9.72 5.82 -7.74
C PHE A 423 -8.76 6.89 -7.19
N ASN A 424 -8.95 7.30 -5.92
CA ASN A 424 -8.16 8.32 -5.25
C ASN A 424 -8.07 9.66 -6.01
N SER A 425 -9.11 9.98 -6.77
CA SER A 425 -9.15 11.14 -7.68
C SER A 425 -9.14 12.51 -6.99
N PHE A 426 -9.23 12.56 -5.64
CA PHE A 426 -9.23 13.79 -4.85
C PHE A 426 -8.17 13.80 -3.72
N THR A 427 -7.19 12.91 -3.73
CA THR A 427 -6.10 12.81 -2.72
C THR A 427 -5.52 14.15 -2.21
N TYR A 428 -5.27 15.13 -3.08
CA TYR A 428 -4.68 16.44 -2.75
C TYR A 428 -5.58 17.36 -1.92
N ASP A 429 -6.87 17.02 -1.81
CA ASP A 429 -7.85 17.75 -1.00
C ASP A 429 -7.89 17.26 0.45
N PHE A 430 -7.18 16.17 0.79
CA PHE A 430 -7.25 15.54 2.11
C PHE A 430 -6.03 15.85 2.98
N ILE A 431 -6.25 15.82 4.30
CA ILE A 431 -5.20 15.68 5.31
C ILE A 431 -5.16 14.19 5.69
N PRO A 432 -4.12 13.43 5.28
CA PRO A 432 -4.06 12.01 5.51
C PRO A 432 -3.64 11.62 6.94
N VAL A 433 -4.26 10.60 7.52
CA VAL A 433 -4.02 10.15 8.90
C VAL A 433 -2.62 9.62 9.08
N ASP A 434 -2.24 8.63 8.28
CA ASP A 434 -0.94 7.97 8.33
C ASP A 434 0.21 8.95 8.13
N HIS A 435 0.10 9.83 7.13
CA HIS A 435 1.12 10.80 6.81
C HIS A 435 1.40 11.72 8.00
N ASN A 436 0.36 12.25 8.64
CA ASN A 436 0.53 13.15 9.77
C ASN A 436 0.98 12.41 11.05
N LEU A 437 0.59 11.15 11.25
CA LEU A 437 1.13 10.31 12.33
C LEU A 437 2.62 10.03 12.16
N ILE A 438 3.07 9.76 10.93
CA ILE A 438 4.49 9.59 10.59
C ILE A 438 5.26 10.89 10.84
N LEU A 439 4.70 12.04 10.49
CA LEU A 439 5.31 13.35 10.80
C LEU A 439 5.38 13.60 12.30
N TYR A 440 4.34 13.25 13.05
CA TYR A 440 4.36 13.33 14.52
C TYR A 440 5.50 12.48 15.10
N LYS A 441 5.63 11.22 14.64
CA LYS A 441 6.71 10.34 15.08
C LYS A 441 8.09 10.88 14.68
N SER A 442 8.22 11.37 13.45
CA SER A 442 9.46 11.95 12.93
C SER A 442 9.90 13.19 13.71
N ALA A 443 8.97 14.04 14.14
CA ALA A 443 9.27 15.20 14.98
C ALA A 443 9.77 14.77 16.38
N ASN A 444 9.17 13.74 16.98
CA ASN A 444 9.68 13.18 18.24
C ASN A 444 11.07 12.56 18.06
N ASP A 445 11.29 11.82 16.98
CA ASP A 445 12.58 11.19 16.69
C ASP A 445 13.68 12.23 16.47
N LEU A 446 13.38 13.30 15.73
CA LEU A 446 14.29 14.43 15.58
C LEU A 446 14.59 15.12 16.90
N SER A 447 13.58 15.31 17.76
CA SER A 447 13.79 15.84 19.11
C SER A 447 14.76 14.97 19.92
N GLU A 448 14.63 13.64 19.85
CA GLU A 448 15.53 12.70 20.52
C GLU A 448 16.94 12.74 19.93
N MET A 449 17.07 12.73 18.60
CA MET A 449 18.37 12.83 17.93
C MET A 449 19.11 14.12 18.31
N PHE A 450 18.42 15.27 18.32
CA PHE A 450 19.04 16.54 18.71
C PHE A 450 19.39 16.60 20.20
N HIS A 451 18.69 15.85 21.06
CA HIS A 451 19.13 15.64 22.44
C HIS A 451 20.42 14.82 22.51
N ILE A 452 20.52 13.73 21.74
CA ILE A 452 21.70 12.84 21.66
C ILE A 452 22.92 13.59 21.13
N THR A 453 22.74 14.45 20.14
CA THR A 453 23.80 15.28 19.52
C THR A 453 23.97 16.63 20.22
N GLU A 454 23.40 16.78 21.43
CA GLU A 454 23.62 17.91 22.34
C GLU A 454 23.14 19.29 21.82
N ASN A 455 22.31 19.32 20.78
CA ASN A 455 21.67 20.53 20.28
C ASN A 455 20.29 20.77 20.95
N LYS A 456 20.34 21.36 22.15
CA LYS A 456 19.15 21.57 22.99
C LYS A 456 18.08 22.47 22.37
N ASP A 457 18.46 23.43 21.53
CA ASP A 457 17.51 24.38 20.93
C ASP A 457 16.70 23.70 19.82
N LYS A 458 17.37 22.93 18.95
CA LYS A 458 16.69 22.11 17.95
C LYS A 458 15.83 21.02 18.58
N ALA A 459 16.29 20.39 19.66
CA ALA A 459 15.48 19.42 20.38
C ALA A 459 14.15 20.04 20.87
N LYS A 460 14.20 21.23 21.48
CA LYS A 460 12.99 21.97 21.88
C LYS A 460 12.12 22.37 20.69
N GLU A 461 12.72 22.79 19.57
CA GLU A 461 12.01 23.13 18.35
C GLU A 461 11.17 21.94 17.84
N TYR A 462 11.78 20.75 17.74
CA TYR A 462 11.10 19.56 17.24
C TYR A 462 10.09 18.97 18.23
N ALA A 463 10.36 19.04 19.54
CA ALA A 463 9.36 18.73 20.56
C ALA A 463 8.11 19.62 20.44
N LYS A 464 8.30 20.92 20.13
CA LYS A 464 7.18 21.84 19.87
C LYS A 464 6.40 21.43 18.61
N LYS A 465 7.08 21.11 17.50
CA LYS A 465 6.43 20.63 16.27
C LYS A 465 5.64 19.34 16.49
N ALA A 466 6.18 18.40 17.26
CA ALA A 466 5.48 17.17 17.64
C ALA A 466 4.19 17.46 18.41
N ASN A 467 4.23 18.39 19.37
CA ASN A 467 3.04 18.81 20.12
C ASN A 467 1.99 19.51 19.24
N GLU A 468 2.42 20.37 18.31
CA GLU A 468 1.53 21.03 17.34
C GLU A 468 0.84 19.99 16.42
N LEU A 469 1.59 19.00 15.92
CA LEU A 469 1.05 17.89 15.15
C LEU A 469 0.07 17.03 15.96
N LYS A 470 0.41 16.66 17.21
CA LYS A 470 -0.48 15.90 18.09
C LYS A 470 -1.81 16.61 18.31
N LYS A 471 -1.77 17.91 18.58
CA LYS A 471 -2.95 18.76 18.73
C LYS A 471 -3.78 18.79 17.44
N MET A 472 -3.15 18.94 16.28
CA MET A 472 -3.83 18.93 14.99
C MET A 472 -4.51 17.58 14.72
N ILE A 473 -3.79 16.47 14.91
CA ILE A 473 -4.31 15.11 14.68
C ILE A 473 -5.54 14.84 15.56
N LEU A 474 -5.46 15.15 16.85
CA LEU A 474 -6.59 14.99 17.78
C LEU A 474 -7.80 15.87 17.41
N LYS A 475 -7.58 17.08 16.90
CA LYS A 475 -8.67 18.03 16.61
C LYS A 475 -9.32 17.81 15.23
N VAL A 476 -8.52 17.38 14.26
CA VAL A 476 -8.91 17.33 12.85
C VAL A 476 -9.26 15.91 12.42
N LEU A 477 -8.50 14.90 12.88
CA LEU A 477 -8.55 13.55 12.34
C LEU A 477 -9.28 12.57 13.27
N TRP A 478 -9.35 12.82 14.56
CA TRP A 478 -10.05 11.95 15.51
C TRP A 478 -11.58 12.10 15.41
N SER A 479 -12.28 10.96 15.35
CA SER A 479 -13.74 10.90 15.44
C SER A 479 -14.18 10.39 16.81
N GLU A 480 -14.80 11.25 17.60
CA GLU A 480 -15.31 10.85 18.92
C GLU A 480 -16.45 9.82 18.85
N ASN A 481 -17.22 9.81 17.77
CA ASN A 481 -18.34 8.87 17.61
C ASN A 481 -17.86 7.46 17.25
N GLN A 482 -16.79 7.36 16.45
CA GLN A 482 -16.25 6.09 15.98
C GLN A 482 -15.03 5.63 16.79
N LYS A 483 -14.46 6.49 17.65
CA LYS A 483 -13.27 6.20 18.47
C LYS A 483 -12.04 5.78 17.65
N MET A 484 -11.83 6.42 16.49
CA MET A 484 -10.70 6.16 15.61
C MET A 484 -10.34 7.41 14.79
N PHE A 485 -9.14 7.48 14.23
CA PHE A 485 -8.73 8.51 13.27
C PHE A 485 -9.27 8.22 11.85
N PHE A 486 -9.68 9.28 11.14
CA PHE A 486 -10.20 9.22 9.79
C PHE A 486 -9.70 10.38 8.94
N GLU A 487 -9.51 10.11 7.65
CA GLU A 487 -9.08 11.10 6.66
C GLU A 487 -10.00 12.32 6.67
N TYR A 488 -9.41 13.51 6.60
CA TYR A 488 -10.15 14.76 6.63
C TYR A 488 -10.17 15.43 5.27
N ASP A 489 -11.37 15.57 4.69
CA ASP A 489 -11.61 16.30 3.46
C ASP A 489 -11.63 17.80 3.77
N SER A 490 -10.64 18.54 3.24
CA SER A 490 -10.53 19.98 3.47
C SER A 490 -11.57 20.82 2.71
N LYS A 491 -12.19 20.25 1.67
CA LYS A 491 -13.21 20.91 0.85
C LYS A 491 -14.59 20.82 1.50
N THR A 492 -14.99 19.62 1.92
CA THR A 492 -16.26 19.43 2.63
C THR A 492 -16.16 19.74 4.12
N LYS A 493 -14.93 19.83 4.66
CA LYS A 493 -14.61 20.03 6.07
C LYS A 493 -15.09 18.89 6.98
N THR A 494 -15.16 17.66 6.45
CA THR A 494 -15.65 16.47 7.16
C THR A 494 -14.65 15.32 7.13
N ASN A 495 -14.74 14.41 8.10
CA ASN A 495 -13.98 13.17 8.12
C ASN A 495 -14.67 12.06 7.31
N ARG A 496 -13.89 11.15 6.70
CA ARG A 496 -14.38 9.97 5.97
C ARG A 496 -14.77 8.82 6.90
N THR A 497 -15.65 9.07 7.86
CA THR A 497 -15.99 8.11 8.94
C THR A 497 -16.64 6.81 8.48
N GLY A 498 -17.15 6.75 7.24
CA GLY A 498 -17.67 5.51 6.65
C GLY A 498 -16.60 4.59 6.05
N TYR A 499 -15.34 5.01 6.07
CA TYR A 499 -14.22 4.33 5.40
C TYR A 499 -13.09 4.07 6.41
N PRO A 500 -13.28 3.16 7.38
CA PRO A 500 -12.20 2.82 8.30
C PRO A 500 -11.04 2.22 7.50
N PHE A 501 -9.83 2.71 7.76
CA PHE A 501 -8.63 2.34 7.02
C PHE A 501 -7.52 1.95 8.00
N ALA A 502 -6.82 0.85 7.73
CA ALA A 502 -5.92 0.25 8.71
C ALA A 502 -4.69 1.11 9.02
N SER A 503 -4.29 2.03 8.13
CA SER A 503 -3.12 2.90 8.37
C SER A 503 -3.31 3.87 9.54
N ALA A 504 -4.55 4.15 9.97
CA ALA A 504 -4.78 4.88 11.22
C ALA A 504 -4.16 4.18 12.44
N GLY A 505 -4.03 2.85 12.41
CA GLY A 505 -3.32 2.07 13.42
C GLY A 505 -1.82 2.37 13.51
N TYR A 506 -1.24 3.16 12.60
CA TYR A 506 0.14 3.67 12.73
C TYR A 506 0.30 4.55 13.98
N ALA A 507 -0.81 5.04 14.55
CA ALA A 507 -0.82 5.72 15.84
C ALA A 507 -0.24 4.84 16.97
N PHE A 508 -0.36 3.51 16.83
CA PHE A 508 0.21 2.59 17.80
C PHE A 508 1.74 2.57 17.71
N TRP A 509 2.27 2.35 16.50
CA TRP A 509 3.73 2.39 16.24
C TRP A 509 4.35 3.75 16.54
N ALA A 510 3.62 4.83 16.27
CA ALA A 510 4.06 6.19 16.55
C ALA A 510 4.09 6.53 18.06
N HIS A 511 3.69 5.60 18.94
CA HIS A 511 3.51 5.86 20.38
C HIS A 511 2.69 7.13 20.64
N PHE A 512 1.57 7.26 19.93
CA PHE A 512 0.76 8.49 19.94
C PHE A 512 0.06 8.76 21.29
N PHE A 513 -0.36 7.71 22.00
CA PHE A 513 -1.14 7.78 23.23
C PHE A 513 -0.23 7.76 24.45
N ASP A 514 -0.31 8.79 25.30
CA ASP A 514 0.35 8.80 26.60
C ASP A 514 -0.49 8.01 27.61
N ILE A 515 -0.13 6.74 27.82
CA ILE A 515 -0.85 5.84 28.73
C ILE A 515 -0.79 6.27 30.22
N ASN A 516 0.02 7.28 30.58
CA ASN A 516 -0.07 7.89 31.91
C ASN A 516 -1.33 8.74 32.08
N LYS A 517 -1.91 9.21 30.97
CA LYS A 517 -3.18 9.94 30.98
C LYS A 517 -4.30 8.95 30.71
N LYS A 518 -5.20 8.82 31.68
CA LYS A 518 -6.36 7.93 31.57
C LYS A 518 -7.15 8.15 30.27
N SER A 519 -7.38 9.39 29.87
CA SER A 519 -8.11 9.71 28.63
C SER A 519 -7.43 9.18 27.37
N GLU A 520 -6.10 9.30 27.25
CA GLU A 520 -5.38 8.81 26.09
C GLU A 520 -5.24 7.27 26.12
N LYS A 521 -5.14 6.66 27.31
CA LYS A 521 -5.24 5.20 27.47
C LYS A 521 -6.61 4.67 27.02
N ASP A 522 -7.69 5.31 27.46
CA ASP A 522 -9.04 4.91 27.07
C ASP A 522 -9.23 5.05 25.54
N MET A 523 -8.70 6.10 24.91
CA MET A 523 -8.68 6.26 23.45
C MET A 523 -7.94 5.12 22.73
N LEU A 524 -6.77 4.72 23.23
CA LEU A 524 -6.00 3.58 22.70
C LEU A 524 -6.87 2.31 22.70
N ILE A 525 -7.46 1.97 23.85
CA ILE A 525 -8.25 0.74 24.01
C ILE A 525 -9.50 0.75 23.13
N GLU A 526 -10.23 1.86 23.08
CA GLU A 526 -11.43 1.98 22.24
C GLU A 526 -11.10 1.95 20.74
N MET A 527 -9.96 2.51 20.33
CA MET A 527 -9.51 2.44 18.95
C MET A 527 -9.17 1.00 18.54
N VAL A 528 -8.51 0.23 19.40
CA VAL A 528 -8.23 -1.20 19.13
C VAL A 528 -9.53 -1.98 18.96
N LYS A 529 -10.51 -1.82 19.86
CA LYS A 529 -11.83 -2.46 19.74
C LYS A 529 -12.55 -2.10 18.44
N TYR A 530 -12.47 -0.83 18.04
CA TYR A 530 -13.08 -0.38 16.80
C TYR A 530 -12.40 -1.02 15.57
N MET A 531 -11.08 -1.11 15.56
CA MET A 531 -10.33 -1.76 14.49
C MET A 531 -10.63 -3.27 14.44
N GLU A 532 -10.68 -3.98 15.56
CA GLU A 532 -11.13 -5.39 15.62
C GLU A 532 -12.50 -5.56 14.96
N LYS A 533 -13.45 -4.70 15.32
CA LYS A 533 -14.83 -4.79 14.80
C LYS A 533 -14.93 -4.54 13.29
N ASN A 534 -14.17 -3.59 12.75
CA ASN A 534 -14.41 -3.07 11.39
C ASN A 534 -13.34 -3.49 10.36
N LEU A 535 -12.17 -3.93 10.81
CA LEU A 535 -11.04 -4.23 9.93
C LEU A 535 -10.55 -5.67 10.04
N GLU A 536 -10.82 -6.37 11.15
CA GLU A 536 -10.31 -7.73 11.31
C GLU A 536 -11.02 -8.71 10.38
N GLY A 537 -10.22 -9.47 9.64
CA GLY A 537 -10.64 -10.59 8.82
C GLY A 537 -10.02 -11.92 9.26
N PRO A 538 -10.13 -12.97 8.44
CA PRO A 538 -9.50 -14.26 8.70
C PRO A 538 -7.99 -14.24 8.44
N LEU A 539 -7.45 -13.23 7.74
CA LEU A 539 -6.04 -13.15 7.35
C LEU A 539 -5.25 -12.07 8.12
N GLY A 540 -5.88 -11.39 9.07
CA GLY A 540 -5.33 -10.23 9.78
C GLY A 540 -6.25 -9.02 9.64
N PHE A 541 -5.73 -7.80 9.75
CA PHE A 541 -6.49 -6.59 9.44
C PHE A 541 -6.51 -6.33 7.94
N TYR A 542 -7.70 -6.20 7.34
CA TYR A 542 -7.82 -5.73 5.96
C TYR A 542 -7.31 -4.29 5.82
N ALA A 543 -6.97 -3.91 4.58
CA ALA A 543 -6.55 -2.55 4.25
C ALA A 543 -7.59 -1.50 4.63
N SER A 544 -8.87 -1.83 4.40
CA SER A 544 -10.02 -1.01 4.77
C SER A 544 -11.21 -1.88 5.19
N GLY A 545 -12.24 -1.25 5.75
CA GLY A 545 -13.50 -1.92 6.07
C GLY A 545 -14.47 -2.04 4.89
N ILE A 546 -14.10 -1.56 3.70
CA ILE A 546 -14.97 -1.53 2.51
C ILE A 546 -14.43 -2.46 1.45
N GLU A 547 -15.31 -3.24 0.82
CA GLU A 547 -14.98 -4.09 -0.32
C GLU A 547 -15.29 -3.35 -1.62
N THR A 548 -14.24 -2.99 -2.37
CA THR A 548 -14.35 -2.18 -3.60
C THR A 548 -13.88 -2.92 -4.86
N GLY A 549 -13.16 -4.04 -4.70
CA GLY A 549 -12.45 -4.70 -5.80
C GLY A 549 -11.12 -4.04 -6.18
N LEU A 550 -10.62 -3.11 -5.35
CA LEU A 550 -9.30 -2.48 -5.49
C LEU A 550 -8.28 -3.01 -4.47
N HIS A 551 -7.00 -2.82 -4.79
CA HIS A 551 -5.85 -3.38 -4.08
C HIS A 551 -5.76 -3.02 -2.61
N TRP A 552 -6.11 -1.78 -2.29
CA TRP A 552 -5.93 -1.20 -0.96
C TRP A 552 -7.25 -1.18 -0.19
N ASP A 553 -8.11 -2.16 -0.43
CA ASP A 553 -9.41 -2.31 0.22
C ASP A 553 -9.65 -3.76 0.67
N LYS A 554 -10.74 -4.02 1.39
CA LYS A 554 -11.17 -5.40 1.66
C LYS A 554 -11.36 -6.15 0.33
N PRO A 555 -10.95 -7.43 0.21
CA PRO A 555 -10.45 -8.33 1.25
C PRO A 555 -8.92 -8.49 1.31
N TYR A 556 -8.16 -7.46 0.93
CA TYR A 556 -6.70 -7.49 0.91
C TYR A 556 -6.11 -7.11 2.27
N THR A 557 -5.07 -7.82 2.69
CA THR A 557 -4.32 -7.56 3.94
C THR A 557 -2.85 -7.35 3.60
N TRP A 558 -2.33 -6.19 4.01
CA TRP A 558 -0.97 -5.76 3.65
C TRP A 558 0.01 -5.84 4.83
N PRO A 559 1.26 -6.27 4.57
CA PRO A 559 2.27 -6.52 5.60
C PRO A 559 2.67 -5.28 6.40
N ILE A 560 2.80 -4.12 5.75
CA ILE A 560 3.21 -2.87 6.40
C ILE A 560 2.21 -2.48 7.49
N GLN A 561 0.91 -2.57 7.18
CA GLN A 561 -0.16 -2.32 8.15
C GLN A 561 -0.11 -3.31 9.30
N GLN A 562 0.11 -4.60 9.03
CA GLN A 562 0.21 -5.60 10.10
C GLN A 562 1.42 -5.30 11.01
N GLY A 563 2.59 -5.05 10.43
CA GLY A 563 3.83 -4.80 11.17
C GLY A 563 3.72 -3.62 12.13
N TYR A 564 3.28 -2.46 11.64
CA TYR A 564 3.16 -1.26 12.50
C TYR A 564 2.08 -1.41 13.57
N ILE A 565 0.89 -1.93 13.23
CA ILE A 565 -0.18 -2.11 14.20
C ILE A 565 0.29 -3.06 15.30
N ILE A 566 0.73 -4.26 14.93
CA ILE A 566 1.08 -5.31 15.89
C ILE A 566 2.29 -4.89 16.74
N GLY A 567 3.31 -4.29 16.11
CA GLY A 567 4.48 -3.80 16.84
C GLY A 567 4.12 -2.74 17.87
N GLY A 568 3.27 -1.78 17.51
CA GLY A 568 2.76 -0.77 18.43
C GLY A 568 1.93 -1.35 19.57
N LEU A 569 1.03 -2.30 19.28
CA LEU A 569 0.24 -2.98 20.32
C LEU A 569 1.12 -3.73 21.32
N ARG A 570 2.17 -4.42 20.85
CA ARG A 570 3.14 -5.10 21.73
C ARG A 570 3.90 -4.11 22.60
N ALA A 571 4.30 -2.97 22.05
CA ALA A 571 5.00 -1.95 22.80
C ALA A 571 4.12 -1.38 23.93
N TYR A 572 2.86 -1.03 23.65
CA TYR A 572 1.92 -0.62 24.70
C TYR A 572 1.60 -1.72 25.71
N ALA A 573 1.45 -2.97 25.25
CA ALA A 573 1.21 -4.10 26.14
C ALA A 573 2.32 -4.23 27.18
N LYS A 574 3.59 -4.11 26.75
CA LYS A 574 4.76 -4.11 27.63
C LYS A 574 4.74 -2.92 28.59
N GLU A 575 4.50 -1.70 28.10
CA GLU A 575 4.46 -0.52 28.97
C GLU A 575 3.34 -0.61 30.03
N LEU A 576 2.18 -1.15 29.68
CA LEU A 576 1.08 -1.39 30.62
C LEU A 576 1.41 -2.50 31.62
N GLN A 577 2.14 -3.53 31.20
CA GLN A 577 2.65 -4.59 32.08
C GLN A 577 3.61 -4.02 33.13
N ASP A 578 4.56 -3.17 32.71
CA ASP A 578 5.53 -2.51 33.60
C ASP A 578 4.82 -1.61 34.63
N LYS A 579 3.64 -1.08 34.28
CA LYS A 579 2.76 -0.30 35.16
C LYS A 579 1.73 -1.12 35.94
N GLN A 580 1.80 -2.45 35.86
CA GLN A 580 0.88 -3.38 36.55
C GLN A 580 -0.59 -3.28 36.11
N ASP A 581 -0.87 -2.70 34.93
CA ASP A 581 -2.19 -2.75 34.28
C ASP A 581 -2.32 -4.03 33.46
N PHE A 582 -2.38 -5.17 34.16
CA PHE A 582 -2.32 -6.50 33.55
C PHE A 582 -3.51 -6.82 32.66
N GLU A 583 -4.68 -6.24 32.93
CA GLU A 583 -5.90 -6.47 32.14
C GLU A 583 -5.73 -5.91 30.73
N HIS A 584 -5.41 -4.61 30.61
CA HIS A 584 -5.23 -3.97 29.31
C HIS A 584 -3.98 -4.46 28.61
N SER A 585 -2.89 -4.71 29.36
CA SER A 585 -1.68 -5.33 28.82
C SER A 585 -1.98 -6.66 28.13
N ARG A 586 -2.69 -7.56 28.82
CA ARG A 586 -3.07 -8.88 28.28
C ARG A 586 -4.00 -8.74 27.08
N TYR A 587 -4.96 -7.82 27.13
CA TYR A 587 -5.84 -7.56 26.00
C TYR A 587 -5.06 -7.16 24.74
N LEU A 588 -4.17 -6.16 24.83
CA LEU A 588 -3.38 -5.72 23.69
C LEU A 588 -2.43 -6.82 23.17
N ALA A 589 -1.78 -7.56 24.07
CA ALA A 589 -0.92 -8.69 23.70
C ALA A 589 -1.71 -9.80 22.98
N ASN A 590 -2.92 -10.13 23.44
CA ASN A 590 -3.77 -11.13 22.81
C ASN A 590 -4.24 -10.70 21.41
N VAL A 591 -4.60 -9.43 21.24
CA VAL A 591 -4.93 -8.90 19.90
C VAL A 591 -3.72 -8.99 18.99
N ALA A 592 -2.54 -8.59 19.46
CA ALA A 592 -1.29 -8.69 18.69
C ALA A 592 -0.99 -10.14 18.25
N ASP A 593 -1.07 -11.11 19.17
CA ASP A 593 -0.84 -12.52 18.85
C ASP A 593 -1.89 -13.09 17.89
N ARG A 594 -3.18 -12.80 18.11
CA ARG A 594 -4.27 -13.28 17.25
C ARG A 594 -4.12 -12.81 15.81
N ILE A 595 -3.84 -11.52 15.60
CA ILE A 595 -3.66 -10.95 14.27
C ILE A 595 -2.36 -11.48 13.63
N SER A 596 -1.26 -11.60 14.39
CA SER A 596 -0.02 -12.23 13.93
C SER A 596 -0.26 -13.66 13.43
N LEU A 597 -0.98 -14.49 14.19
CA LEU A 597 -1.26 -15.88 13.82
C LEU A 597 -2.05 -15.98 12.52
N LYS A 598 -3.10 -15.17 12.36
CA LYS A 598 -3.90 -15.10 11.12
C LYS A 598 -3.03 -14.78 9.91
N TYR A 599 -2.17 -13.77 10.02
CA TYR A 599 -1.30 -13.35 8.93
C TYR A 599 -0.21 -14.38 8.60
N LEU A 600 0.41 -14.99 9.62
CA LEU A 600 1.44 -16.01 9.45
C LEU A 600 0.88 -17.27 8.81
N LEU A 601 -0.30 -17.75 9.25
CA LEU A 601 -0.97 -18.90 8.66
C LEU A 601 -1.38 -18.65 7.20
N ALA A 602 -1.81 -17.43 6.87
CA ALA A 602 -2.13 -17.05 5.50
C ALA A 602 -0.91 -17.13 4.58
N ASN A 603 0.23 -16.58 5.02
CA ASN A 603 1.49 -16.63 4.27
C ASN A 603 2.07 -18.05 4.19
N TYR A 604 1.91 -18.85 5.25
CA TYR A 604 2.29 -20.27 5.21
C TYR A 604 1.46 -21.06 4.19
N SER A 605 0.15 -20.82 4.15
CA SER A 605 -0.73 -21.43 3.13
C SER A 605 -0.33 -21.02 1.72
N ASP A 606 0.03 -19.76 1.51
CA ASP A 606 0.50 -19.26 0.21
C ASP A 606 1.85 -19.90 -0.19
N TRP A 607 2.78 -19.99 0.76
CA TRP A 607 4.06 -20.68 0.57
C TRP A 607 3.90 -22.14 0.16
N LEU A 608 2.98 -22.88 0.80
CA LEU A 608 2.66 -24.26 0.43
C LEU A 608 2.06 -24.37 -0.97
N LYS A 609 1.15 -23.46 -1.36
CA LYS A 609 0.59 -23.42 -2.72
C LYS A 609 1.68 -23.22 -3.77
N ASN A 610 2.70 -22.43 -3.43
CA ASN A 610 3.86 -22.19 -4.28
C ASN A 610 4.99 -23.21 -4.06
N GLN A 611 4.67 -24.42 -3.60
CA GLN A 611 5.62 -25.54 -3.44
C GLN A 611 6.83 -25.21 -2.56
N GLY A 612 6.65 -24.35 -1.55
CA GLY A 612 7.69 -23.91 -0.64
C GLY A 612 8.71 -22.92 -1.23
N LYS A 613 8.42 -22.33 -2.39
CA LYS A 613 9.36 -21.47 -3.11
C LYS A 613 9.18 -20.00 -2.77
N GLU A 614 7.96 -19.53 -2.58
CA GLU A 614 7.69 -18.09 -2.53
C GLU A 614 6.37 -17.74 -1.84
N ILE A 615 6.27 -16.50 -1.37
CA ILE A 615 5.03 -15.89 -0.87
C ILE A 615 4.70 -14.65 -1.68
N GLY A 616 3.43 -14.32 -1.81
CA GLY A 616 2.95 -13.16 -2.56
C GLY A 616 3.35 -11.82 -1.93
N GLU A 617 3.03 -10.76 -2.65
CA GLU A 617 3.15 -9.36 -2.20
C GLU A 617 2.34 -9.05 -0.92
N LYS A 618 1.15 -9.65 -0.84
CA LYS A 618 0.10 -9.44 0.16
C LYS A 618 -0.73 -10.72 0.26
N VAL A 619 -1.60 -10.81 1.27
CA VAL A 619 -2.54 -11.93 1.39
C VAL A 619 -3.98 -11.47 1.10
N ILE A 620 -4.77 -12.35 0.47
CA ILE A 620 -6.15 -12.07 0.04
C ILE A 620 -7.07 -13.22 0.43
N GLN A 621 -8.28 -12.89 0.91
CA GLN A 621 -9.33 -13.87 1.08
C GLN A 621 -10.06 -14.10 -0.25
N GLY A 622 -10.00 -15.32 -0.77
CA GLY A 622 -10.64 -15.68 -2.03
C GLY A 622 -9.70 -15.59 -3.23
N LYS A 623 -10.27 -15.49 -4.43
CA LYS A 623 -9.49 -15.30 -5.68
C LYS A 623 -9.27 -13.83 -5.93
N GLU A 624 -8.08 -13.49 -6.43
CA GLU A 624 -7.79 -12.14 -6.88
C GLU A 624 -8.67 -11.79 -8.09
N ASN A 625 -9.44 -10.72 -7.97
CA ASN A 625 -10.31 -10.20 -9.02
C ASN A 625 -10.27 -8.67 -9.02
N LEU A 626 -9.15 -8.13 -9.46
CA LEU A 626 -8.88 -6.70 -9.42
C LEU A 626 -9.61 -5.97 -10.55
N LEU A 627 -10.35 -4.92 -10.20
CA LEU A 627 -10.97 -4.04 -11.21
C LEU A 627 -9.93 -3.45 -12.16
N THR A 628 -8.75 -3.11 -11.64
CA THR A 628 -7.66 -2.49 -12.40
C THR A 628 -6.85 -3.52 -13.20
N GLY A 629 -6.74 -4.76 -12.74
CA GLY A 629 -6.01 -5.84 -13.41
C GLY A 629 -4.49 -5.78 -13.26
N TYR A 630 -3.97 -5.16 -12.20
CA TYR A 630 -2.53 -5.14 -11.93
C TYR A 630 -2.01 -6.57 -11.71
N ALA A 631 -0.85 -6.87 -12.28
CA ALA A 631 -0.12 -8.10 -11.99
C ALA A 631 0.44 -8.07 -10.56
N THR A 632 0.26 -9.17 -9.82
CA THR A 632 0.92 -9.40 -8.54
C THR A 632 2.11 -10.34 -8.72
N GLY A 633 3.13 -10.15 -7.90
CA GLY A 633 4.34 -10.98 -7.91
C GLY A 633 4.58 -11.67 -6.58
N SER A 634 5.80 -12.18 -6.41
CA SER A 634 6.22 -12.93 -5.23
C SER A 634 7.52 -12.41 -4.62
N ASN A 635 7.80 -12.83 -3.38
CA ASN A 635 9.02 -12.57 -2.61
C ASN A 635 9.34 -11.09 -2.39
N TYR A 636 8.31 -10.30 -2.11
CA TYR A 636 8.47 -8.89 -1.75
C TYR A 636 9.14 -8.72 -0.39
N THR A 637 10.16 -7.88 -0.31
CA THR A 637 10.99 -7.66 0.89
C THR A 637 10.18 -7.29 2.12
N TRP A 638 9.17 -6.43 1.94
CA TRP A 638 8.26 -6.03 3.02
C TRP A 638 7.43 -7.19 3.59
N ASN A 639 7.10 -8.20 2.78
CA ASN A 639 6.24 -9.29 3.27
C ASN A 639 7.11 -10.30 4.00
N LEU A 640 8.28 -10.60 3.42
CA LEU A 640 9.29 -11.46 4.04
C LEU A 640 9.69 -10.93 5.42
N ILE A 641 10.02 -9.64 5.52
CA ILE A 641 10.42 -9.04 6.80
C ILE A 641 9.26 -8.96 7.81
N ALA A 642 8.02 -8.74 7.35
CA ALA A 642 6.85 -8.77 8.23
C ALA A 642 6.63 -10.16 8.80
N VAL A 643 6.67 -11.22 7.98
CA VAL A 643 6.55 -12.61 8.45
C VAL A 643 7.63 -12.94 9.48
N MET A 644 8.88 -12.57 9.21
CA MET A 644 9.99 -12.78 10.15
C MET A 644 9.77 -12.01 11.45
N TYR A 645 9.43 -10.73 11.39
CA TYR A 645 9.19 -9.89 12.57
C TYR A 645 8.04 -10.45 13.42
N LEU A 646 6.90 -10.77 12.80
CA LEU A 646 5.72 -11.25 13.50
C LEU A 646 5.97 -12.59 14.18
N TYR A 647 6.62 -13.54 13.51
CA TYR A 647 6.98 -14.83 14.10
C TYR A 647 7.89 -14.69 15.32
N ASN A 648 8.94 -13.86 15.21
CA ASN A 648 9.89 -13.67 16.31
C ASN A 648 9.29 -12.99 17.53
N ASN A 649 8.23 -12.20 17.34
CA ASN A 649 7.56 -11.48 18.40
C ASN A 649 6.31 -12.18 18.96
N LEU A 650 5.92 -13.35 18.46
CA LEU A 650 4.84 -14.15 19.06
C LEU A 650 5.17 -14.55 20.50
N SER A 651 4.14 -14.60 21.36
CA SER A 651 4.25 -15.29 22.66
C SER A 651 4.60 -16.77 22.49
N GLU A 652 5.15 -17.39 23.53
CA GLU A 652 5.46 -18.82 23.50
C GLU A 652 4.20 -19.68 23.35
N GLU A 653 3.08 -19.25 23.95
CA GLU A 653 1.76 -19.86 23.76
C GLU A 653 1.30 -19.76 22.30
N ALA A 654 1.43 -18.59 21.68
CA ALA A 654 1.07 -18.41 20.28
C ALA A 654 1.99 -19.20 19.33
N LYS A 655 3.30 -19.27 19.60
CA LYS A 655 4.23 -20.14 18.84
C LYS A 655 3.83 -21.62 18.96
N ARG A 656 3.45 -22.09 20.15
CA ARG A 656 2.92 -23.45 20.35
C ARG A 656 1.63 -23.68 19.59
N PHE A 657 0.71 -22.70 19.61
CA PHE A 657 -0.53 -22.78 18.83
C PHE A 657 -0.26 -22.84 17.33
N LEU A 658 0.61 -21.97 16.81
CA LEU A 658 1.05 -22.00 15.41
C LEU A 658 1.63 -23.37 15.07
N TYR A 659 2.53 -23.89 15.91
CA TYR A 659 3.13 -25.21 15.72
C TYR A 659 2.10 -26.35 15.66
N LEU A 660 1.12 -26.38 16.57
CA LEU A 660 0.03 -27.38 16.53
C LEU A 660 -0.82 -27.20 15.27
N SER A 661 -1.05 -25.95 14.88
CA SER A 661 -1.86 -25.61 13.72
C SER A 661 -1.29 -26.11 12.39
N LEU A 662 0.03 -26.22 12.30
CA LEU A 662 0.71 -26.73 11.12
C LEU A 662 0.81 -28.26 11.07
N ARG A 663 0.52 -28.96 12.18
CA ARG A 663 0.61 -30.43 12.28
C ARG A 663 -0.69 -31.16 11.99
N GLU A 664 -1.82 -30.51 12.24
CA GLU A 664 -3.13 -31.09 11.94
C GLU A 664 -3.51 -30.67 10.52
N ASP A 665 -3.64 -31.64 9.59
CA ASP A 665 -4.15 -31.43 8.22
C ASP A 665 -5.59 -30.83 8.17
N LYS A 666 -6.16 -30.45 9.32
CA LYS A 666 -7.49 -29.84 9.48
C LYS A 666 -7.49 -28.92 10.70
N ILE A 667 -7.56 -27.60 10.49
CA ILE A 667 -8.14 -26.70 11.51
C ILE A 667 -9.45 -26.13 11.00
N PRO A 668 -10.55 -26.28 11.75
CA PRO A 668 -11.79 -25.55 11.52
C PRO A 668 -11.58 -24.08 11.89
N THR A 669 -11.75 -23.20 10.92
CA THR A 669 -11.78 -21.72 11.03
C THR A 669 -12.70 -21.17 12.13
N LYS A 670 -13.61 -21.97 12.69
CA LYS A 670 -14.52 -21.58 13.78
C LYS A 670 -13.89 -21.53 15.19
N LYS A 671 -12.63 -21.95 15.37
CA LYS A 671 -11.92 -21.90 16.68
C LYS A 671 -10.87 -20.78 16.80
N LEU A 672 -10.59 -20.06 15.71
CA LEU A 672 -9.81 -18.81 15.65
C LEU A 672 -10.69 -17.64 16.10
#